data_AF-A0A835W0V0-F1
#
_entry.id   AF-A0A835W0V0-F1
#
_cell.length_a   1.000
_cell.length_b   1.000
_cell.length_c   1.000
_cell.angle_alpha   90.00
_cell.angle_beta   90.00
_cell.angle_gamma   90.00
#
_symmetry.space_group_name_H-M   'P 1'
#
loop_
_entity.id
_entity.type
_entity.pdbx_description
1 polymer ?
#
loop_
_entity_poly.entity_id
_entity_poly.type
_entity_poly.pdbx_seq_one_letter_code
_entity_poly.pdbx_strand_id
1 'polypeptide(L)'
;MSTYPITGLPTTEGLAKELWESTQHEVFMSLHDPFVQGMAQGTLDKRAFQHYVAQDAYFLHYFARAYGIALSKALALDEQTFEDLTGLLRGVHEELRLHGSYAAKWGVDMTVAGTRPSAATKAYTDFLMDVADEHGQDGSVAEILAAMLPCARLYGFLGAALAGCHGPELAAGAGAGAQPPSQGDYWEWVKTYSSDDYLSVPGLKERMFERLAGKDADRAKLLGLYRRAMQLEAEFFAAQPYSPPPRRFSALVVDFDETCTPKDTIGGLMALAAAAAAQPGRPTAGDGAWAAATSARLADDYMAAQRQLLARLLPDGEPDAAAYDAAGLDGFLAALSDFDEAMNAPVEECGILKGSTAAEVAAAGAALQLRPQCREVLGGALSRGIPVHVLSVNWSDVYVGAALTSAAAAASGKLAVRLAGEAAAAAAAAVDSGGKEPAVELRCNSLELDGSGLTTGALRKRVQSARDKRAALAELRARLPADAADSGSGSSGSSSSSSNPAALAYVGDSTSDLGAMLDSDFGIVIGSNALLRRVCRRFGIRILPLGSAPLDPRRVPPGTLYEAIGGWAEVRAFLFGVERPSEAAAAAPAVGGGAANSTAVEAAVAAVGAGSCSSTSLPRVLSIAGSDSGGGAGIQADIKALLSRGVFAMTALTALTAQNTHGVSAVHAVPPDFLRRQIDAVLGDLGADAIKTGMLPNAECVAVVAEAVRSYRGAGHALPLVVDPVLVSTSGHALAEGGVAAALLRQLIPLATVVTPNLPEAQALLGGEQIVDVEGMRRAAKQLQAMTGCAAVLVKGGHLRPPPPPPPTANGDAATSDPVAESIDVLYDGSSLHEFRGPWIHTGNTHGTGCTLASAISAELAKGLPLLPAVAAARAALLEALRASAPLALGSGVQRPFHHLHMLPVGAPTPSPTPSPAAPVPSAAPHLARYDLGALRRQLRLYAVTDPHCNTKTGRSLLEAVTAAVRGGVTILQIREKDIDGGNFFEEAAAALKVCRAYGVPLIINDRVDVALAVGAEGVHVGQSDLPAAVVRAMIGPARILGVSVKTPEQAAAARAAGADYLGAGAVLPTGTKDTDVIGLAGLAAVAAAAAPLPIVAIGGVSGANAADCVNAGCAGIAVVSAIFAQTDAEGAARSLLAAVDDALAAQKKH
;
A
#
# COMPACT_ATOMS: atom_id res chain seq x y z
N MET A 1 -10.31 -15.14 -0.12
CA MET A 1 -9.82 -16.06 -1.18
C MET A 1 -9.48 -17.44 -0.59
N SER A 2 -10.43 -18.15 0.05
CA SER A 2 -10.11 -19.36 0.86
C SER A 2 -10.69 -20.69 0.32
N THR A 3 -11.14 -20.76 -0.92
CA THR A 3 -11.95 -21.92 -1.39
C THR A 3 -11.52 -22.43 -2.76
N TYR A 4 -10.25 -22.76 -2.91
CA TYR A 4 -9.81 -23.65 -4.01
C TYR A 4 -8.99 -24.78 -3.38
N PRO A 5 -9.58 -25.96 -3.14
CA PRO A 5 -8.79 -27.13 -2.82
C PRO A 5 -8.07 -27.55 -4.09
N ILE A 6 -6.82 -27.13 -4.24
CA ILE A 6 -5.95 -27.54 -5.33
C ILE A 6 -5.37 -28.92 -4.96
N THR A 7 -6.23 -29.93 -4.96
CA THR A 7 -5.94 -31.32 -4.55
C THR A 7 -5.51 -32.17 -5.74
N GLY A 8 -4.50 -31.70 -6.49
CA GLY A 8 -4.07 -32.36 -7.73
C GLY A 8 -2.98 -33.43 -7.55
N LEU A 9 -2.20 -33.36 -6.46
CA LEU A 9 -1.07 -34.26 -6.23
C LEU A 9 -1.20 -34.99 -4.89
N PRO A 10 -0.86 -36.29 -4.79
CA PRO A 10 -0.79 -36.98 -3.51
C PRO A 10 0.23 -36.26 -2.60
N THR A 11 -0.19 -35.78 -1.42
CA THR A 11 0.71 -35.32 -0.35
C THR A 11 0.95 -36.45 0.64
N THR A 12 2.16 -36.58 1.18
CA THR A 12 2.31 -37.35 2.43
C THR A 12 1.53 -36.68 3.56
N GLU A 13 0.83 -37.45 4.41
CA GLU A 13 0.23 -36.90 5.63
C GLU A 13 1.32 -36.30 6.54
N GLY A 14 1.05 -35.18 7.20
CA GLY A 14 2.02 -34.52 8.08
C GLY A 14 2.15 -33.01 7.86
N LEU A 15 3.30 -32.45 8.25
CA LEU A 15 3.60 -31.02 8.16
C LEU A 15 3.67 -30.53 6.71
N ALA A 16 4.22 -31.30 5.77
CA ALA A 16 4.32 -30.97 4.35
C ALA A 16 2.95 -30.72 3.71
N LYS A 17 1.94 -31.53 4.07
CA LYS A 17 0.55 -31.32 3.63
C LYS A 17 0.01 -29.99 4.16
N GLU A 18 0.19 -29.72 5.44
CA GLU A 18 -0.24 -28.46 6.06
C GLU A 18 0.45 -27.24 5.42
N LEU A 19 1.75 -27.34 5.16
CA LEU A 19 2.52 -26.28 4.50
C LEU A 19 1.94 -25.95 3.12
N TRP A 20 1.67 -26.97 2.30
CA TRP A 20 1.04 -26.82 0.98
C TRP A 20 -0.38 -26.25 1.06
N GLU A 21 -1.20 -26.75 1.99
CA GLU A 21 -2.56 -26.25 2.22
C GLU A 21 -2.56 -24.80 2.71
N SER A 22 -1.48 -24.35 3.36
CA SER A 22 -1.35 -22.98 3.84
C SER A 22 -0.99 -21.95 2.76
N THR A 23 -0.58 -22.39 1.56
CA THR A 23 -0.11 -21.53 0.45
C THR A 23 -0.97 -21.67 -0.81
N GLN A 24 -2.24 -22.06 -0.65
CA GLN A 24 -3.16 -22.23 -1.79
C GLN A 24 -3.37 -20.94 -2.58
N HIS A 25 -3.19 -19.78 -1.95
CA HIS A 25 -3.24 -18.50 -2.63
C HIS A 25 -2.11 -18.35 -3.65
N GLU A 26 -0.86 -18.61 -3.27
CA GLU A 26 0.30 -18.53 -4.15
C GLU A 26 0.22 -19.58 -5.28
N VAL A 27 -0.28 -20.78 -4.98
CA VAL A 27 -0.53 -21.81 -6.00
C VAL A 27 -1.57 -21.34 -7.01
N PHE A 28 -2.67 -20.74 -6.54
CA PHE A 28 -3.71 -20.17 -7.40
C PHE A 28 -3.16 -19.05 -8.28
N MET A 29 -2.40 -18.10 -7.69
CA MET A 29 -1.78 -17.01 -8.44
C MET A 29 -0.81 -17.53 -9.50
N SER A 30 0.01 -18.53 -9.17
CA SER A 30 0.97 -19.12 -10.12
C SER A 30 0.27 -19.86 -11.26
N LEU A 31 -0.77 -20.64 -10.95
CA LEU A 31 -1.54 -21.37 -11.96
C LEU A 31 -2.20 -20.42 -12.97
N HIS A 32 -2.74 -19.31 -12.47
CA HIS A 32 -3.48 -18.33 -13.28
C HIS A 32 -2.62 -17.16 -13.76
N ASP A 33 -1.30 -17.22 -13.55
CA ASP A 33 -0.37 -16.23 -14.05
C ASP A 33 -0.41 -16.16 -15.59
N PRO A 34 -0.37 -14.96 -16.20
CA PRO A 34 -0.38 -14.81 -17.64
C PRO A 34 0.64 -15.68 -18.37
N PHE A 35 1.87 -15.83 -17.86
CA PHE A 35 2.91 -16.64 -18.49
C PHE A 35 2.53 -18.13 -18.51
N VAL A 36 2.07 -18.66 -17.37
CA VAL A 36 1.65 -20.06 -17.23
C VAL A 36 0.43 -20.35 -18.10
N GLN A 37 -0.52 -19.43 -18.14
CA GLN A 37 -1.69 -19.51 -19.02
C GLN A 37 -1.30 -19.36 -20.50
N GLY A 38 -0.28 -18.56 -20.81
CA GLY A 38 0.32 -18.47 -22.14
C GLY A 38 0.88 -19.80 -22.62
N MET A 39 1.54 -20.55 -21.73
CA MET A 39 1.95 -21.93 -22.01
C MET A 39 0.72 -22.80 -22.30
N ALA A 40 -0.26 -22.83 -21.37
CA ALA A 40 -1.49 -23.61 -21.51
C ALA A 40 -2.25 -23.35 -22.83
N GLN A 41 -2.23 -22.11 -23.32
CA GLN A 41 -3.07 -21.71 -24.43
C GLN A 41 -2.39 -21.81 -25.80
N GLY A 42 -1.10 -22.13 -25.88
CA GLY A 42 -0.40 -22.13 -27.17
C GLY A 42 0.16 -20.75 -27.58
N THR A 43 0.13 -19.76 -26.69
CA THR A 43 0.21 -18.33 -27.04
C THR A 43 1.48 -17.64 -26.57
N LEU A 44 2.29 -18.34 -25.77
CA LEU A 44 3.57 -17.85 -25.29
C LEU A 44 4.53 -17.63 -26.45
N ASP A 45 5.08 -16.42 -26.54
CA ASP A 45 6.12 -16.14 -27.52
C ASP A 45 7.42 -16.87 -27.14
N LYS A 46 8.16 -17.33 -28.15
CA LYS A 46 9.37 -18.14 -27.94
C LYS A 46 10.42 -17.41 -27.10
N ARG A 47 10.53 -16.08 -27.20
CA ARG A 47 11.53 -15.31 -26.44
C ARG A 47 11.19 -15.27 -24.96
N ALA A 48 9.90 -15.17 -24.62
CA ALA A 48 9.45 -15.26 -23.23
C ALA A 48 9.81 -16.62 -22.62
N PHE A 49 9.60 -17.72 -23.35
CA PHE A 49 10.00 -19.04 -22.88
C PHE A 49 11.53 -19.21 -22.79
N GLN A 50 12.29 -18.71 -23.77
CA GLN A 50 13.75 -18.68 -23.72
C GLN A 50 14.28 -17.91 -22.50
N HIS A 51 13.65 -16.78 -22.17
CA HIS A 51 13.98 -16.01 -20.97
C HIS A 51 13.73 -16.84 -19.71
N TYR A 52 12.54 -17.44 -19.59
CA TYR A 52 12.20 -18.34 -18.48
C TYR A 52 13.24 -19.46 -18.31
N VAL A 53 13.57 -20.19 -19.38
CA VAL A 53 14.57 -21.28 -19.32
C VAL A 53 15.93 -20.78 -18.85
N ALA A 54 16.35 -19.58 -19.26
CA ALA A 54 17.60 -18.98 -18.78
C ALA A 54 17.55 -18.68 -17.27
N GLN A 55 16.44 -18.08 -16.80
CA GLN A 55 16.23 -17.76 -15.39
C GLN A 55 16.13 -19.03 -14.53
N ASP A 56 15.42 -20.03 -15.00
CA ASP A 56 15.22 -21.31 -14.33
C ASP A 56 16.51 -22.14 -14.29
N ALA A 57 17.31 -22.14 -15.36
CA ALA A 57 18.65 -22.72 -15.31
C ALA A 57 19.55 -22.02 -14.28
N TYR A 58 19.52 -20.68 -14.22
CA TYR A 58 20.23 -19.92 -13.19
C TYR A 58 19.78 -20.36 -11.79
N PHE A 59 18.47 -20.50 -11.59
CA PHE A 59 17.86 -20.96 -10.35
C PHE A 59 18.32 -22.38 -9.95
N LEU A 60 18.31 -23.33 -10.89
CA LEU A 60 18.75 -24.72 -10.67
C LEU A 60 20.23 -24.85 -10.28
N HIS A 61 21.12 -23.98 -10.78
CA HIS A 61 22.52 -23.94 -10.34
C HIS A 61 22.65 -23.61 -8.85
N TYR A 62 21.78 -22.74 -8.32
CA TYR A 62 21.76 -22.41 -6.90
C TYR A 62 21.08 -23.50 -6.06
N PHE A 63 20.11 -24.22 -6.62
CA PHE A 63 19.57 -25.44 -6.01
C PHE A 63 20.63 -26.52 -5.85
N ALA A 64 21.46 -26.74 -6.88
CA ALA A 64 22.58 -27.67 -6.78
C ALA A 64 23.57 -27.28 -5.67
N ARG A 65 23.84 -25.97 -5.50
CA ARG A 65 24.68 -25.46 -4.41
C ARG A 65 24.03 -25.70 -3.04
N ALA A 66 22.75 -25.39 -2.88
CA ALA A 66 22.02 -25.60 -1.64
C ALA A 66 21.99 -27.09 -1.24
N TYR A 67 21.76 -27.99 -2.20
CA TYR A 67 21.88 -29.43 -1.95
C TYR A 67 23.31 -29.86 -1.61
N GLY A 68 24.34 -29.28 -2.23
CA GLY A 68 25.73 -29.52 -1.86
C GLY A 68 26.03 -29.13 -0.41
N ILE A 69 25.48 -27.99 0.05
CA ILE A 69 25.58 -27.55 1.44
C ILE A 69 24.81 -28.52 2.36
N ALA A 70 23.57 -28.89 2.00
CA ALA A 70 22.78 -29.86 2.77
C ALA A 70 23.50 -31.22 2.88
N LEU A 71 24.14 -31.70 1.81
CA LEU A 71 24.91 -32.93 1.80
C LEU A 71 26.11 -32.87 2.76
N SER A 72 26.80 -31.74 2.83
CA SER A 72 27.88 -31.53 3.79
C SER A 72 27.42 -31.63 5.24
N LYS A 73 26.16 -31.27 5.51
CA LYS A 73 25.50 -31.35 6.83
C LYS A 73 24.94 -32.75 7.11
N ALA A 74 24.54 -33.49 6.07
CA ALA A 74 23.92 -34.80 6.19
C ALA A 74 24.86 -35.90 6.70
N LEU A 75 26.17 -35.78 6.47
CA LEU A 75 27.17 -36.71 7.02
C LEU A 75 27.15 -36.80 8.55
N ALA A 76 26.64 -35.76 9.23
CA ALA A 76 26.49 -35.72 10.68
C ALA A 76 25.13 -36.27 11.18
N LEU A 77 24.19 -36.58 10.27
CA LEU A 77 22.84 -37.05 10.59
C LEU A 77 22.73 -38.57 10.47
N ASP A 78 22.67 -39.10 9.25
CA ASP A 78 22.54 -40.53 8.94
C ASP A 78 22.84 -40.84 7.46
N GLU A 79 23.21 -42.11 7.18
CA GLU A 79 23.60 -42.58 5.85
C GLU A 79 22.44 -42.49 4.84
N GLN A 80 21.20 -42.75 5.25
CA GLN A 80 20.02 -42.70 4.38
C GLN A 80 19.75 -41.26 3.90
N THR A 81 19.83 -40.27 4.80
CA THR A 81 19.67 -38.85 4.44
C THR A 81 20.76 -38.38 3.47
N PHE A 82 21.98 -38.88 3.61
CA PHE A 82 23.07 -38.62 2.67
C PHE A 82 22.78 -39.21 1.27
N GLU A 83 22.33 -40.47 1.19
CA GLU A 83 21.93 -41.11 -0.06
C GLU A 83 20.75 -40.40 -0.74
N ASP A 84 19.71 -40.06 0.04
CA ASP A 84 18.52 -39.34 -0.44
C ASP A 84 18.92 -37.98 -1.06
N LEU A 85 19.75 -37.18 -0.37
CA LEU A 85 20.24 -35.89 -0.86
C LEU A 85 21.14 -36.03 -2.09
N THR A 86 21.95 -37.08 -2.16
CA THR A 86 22.77 -37.38 -3.34
C THR A 86 21.88 -37.67 -4.56
N GLY A 87 20.79 -38.41 -4.36
CA GLY A 87 19.77 -38.64 -5.39
C GLY A 87 19.12 -37.34 -5.86
N LEU A 88 18.72 -36.46 -4.93
CA LEU A 88 18.13 -35.15 -5.26
C LEU A 88 19.09 -34.24 -6.02
N LEU A 89 20.36 -34.17 -5.61
CA LEU A 89 21.39 -33.41 -6.31
C LEU A 89 21.60 -33.93 -7.73
N ARG A 90 21.60 -35.25 -7.93
CA ARG A 90 21.64 -35.87 -9.26
C ARG A 90 20.42 -35.47 -10.11
N GLY A 91 19.23 -35.45 -9.50
CA GLY A 91 18.00 -35.00 -10.15
C GLY A 91 18.11 -33.59 -10.71
N VAL A 92 18.66 -32.63 -9.94
CA VAL A 92 18.89 -31.25 -10.43
C VAL A 92 19.85 -31.21 -11.63
N HIS A 93 20.89 -32.04 -11.64
CA HIS A 93 21.81 -32.13 -12.77
C HIS A 93 21.15 -32.75 -14.02
N GLU A 94 20.26 -33.71 -13.83
CA GLU A 94 19.46 -34.30 -14.91
C GLU A 94 18.47 -33.27 -15.49
N GLU A 95 17.83 -32.47 -14.64
CA GLU A 95 16.94 -31.38 -15.05
C GLU A 95 17.69 -30.31 -15.87
N LEU A 96 18.87 -29.87 -15.38
CA LEU A 96 19.77 -28.98 -16.14
C LEU A 96 20.20 -29.60 -17.49
N ARG A 97 20.42 -30.92 -17.55
CA ARG A 97 20.75 -31.63 -18.79
C ARG A 97 19.55 -31.64 -19.75
N LEU A 98 18.34 -31.85 -19.25
CA LEU A 98 17.11 -31.76 -20.04
C LEU A 98 16.91 -30.35 -20.58
N HIS A 99 17.09 -29.31 -19.75
CA HIS A 99 17.08 -27.91 -20.21
C HIS A 99 18.13 -27.65 -21.29
N GLY A 100 19.30 -28.27 -21.18
CA GLY A 100 20.36 -28.22 -22.19
C GLY A 100 19.92 -28.71 -23.58
N SER A 101 19.03 -29.70 -23.64
CA SER A 101 18.50 -30.20 -24.91
C SER A 101 17.63 -29.16 -25.64
N TYR A 102 16.84 -28.37 -24.89
CA TYR A 102 16.03 -27.29 -25.44
C TYR A 102 16.85 -26.02 -25.69
N ALA A 103 17.76 -25.69 -24.78
CA ALA A 103 18.62 -24.52 -24.86
C ALA A 103 19.57 -24.57 -26.06
N ALA A 104 20.13 -25.74 -26.38
CA ALA A 104 20.96 -25.92 -27.58
C ALA A 104 20.15 -25.71 -28.88
N LYS A 105 18.90 -26.18 -28.92
CA LYS A 105 17.98 -25.98 -30.06
C LYS A 105 17.64 -24.50 -30.24
N TRP A 106 17.65 -23.71 -29.17
CA TRP A 106 17.13 -22.34 -29.16
C TRP A 106 18.17 -21.26 -28.89
N GLY A 107 19.45 -21.61 -28.76
CA GLY A 107 20.54 -20.66 -28.51
C GLY A 107 20.45 -19.95 -27.16
N VAL A 108 19.93 -20.62 -26.13
CA VAL A 108 19.84 -20.06 -24.76
C VAL A 108 21.12 -20.37 -24.00
N ASP A 109 21.77 -19.34 -23.45
CA ASP A 109 22.86 -19.53 -22.50
C ASP A 109 22.29 -19.89 -21.14
N MET A 110 22.62 -21.08 -20.65
CA MET A 110 22.16 -21.60 -19.35
C MET A 110 23.24 -21.49 -18.26
N THR A 111 24.35 -20.83 -18.56
CA THR A 111 25.42 -20.63 -17.58
C THR A 111 25.07 -19.46 -16.66
N VAL A 112 25.46 -19.56 -15.40
CA VAL A 112 25.30 -18.47 -14.43
C VAL A 112 25.96 -17.17 -14.92
N ALA A 113 27.06 -17.26 -15.67
CA ALA A 113 27.77 -16.10 -16.22
C ALA A 113 27.07 -15.48 -17.43
N GLY A 114 26.38 -16.30 -18.24
CA GLY A 114 25.67 -15.86 -19.44
C GLY A 114 24.24 -15.38 -19.18
N THR A 115 23.63 -15.78 -18.07
CA THR A 115 22.29 -15.33 -17.68
C THR A 115 22.36 -14.11 -16.78
N ARG A 116 21.67 -13.03 -17.19
CA ARG A 116 21.37 -11.91 -16.29
C ARG A 116 20.11 -12.26 -15.47
N PRO A 117 20.19 -12.49 -14.15
CA PRO A 117 19.03 -12.83 -13.36
C PRO A 117 18.05 -11.65 -13.27
N SER A 118 16.75 -11.95 -13.29
CA SER A 118 15.70 -11.00 -12.95
C SER A 118 15.74 -10.65 -11.45
N ALA A 119 15.05 -9.58 -11.05
CA ALA A 119 14.96 -9.22 -9.63
C ALA A 119 14.32 -10.34 -8.79
N ALA A 120 13.26 -10.99 -9.30
CA ALA A 120 12.58 -12.09 -8.63
C ALA A 120 13.48 -13.34 -8.54
N THR A 121 14.12 -13.72 -9.64
CA THR A 121 15.07 -14.85 -9.67
C THR A 121 16.21 -14.63 -8.68
N LYS A 122 16.78 -13.41 -8.65
CA LYS A 122 17.85 -13.08 -7.71
C LYS A 122 17.36 -13.13 -6.26
N ALA A 123 16.21 -12.54 -5.96
CA ALA A 123 15.64 -12.53 -4.62
C ALA A 123 15.43 -13.95 -4.08
N TYR A 124 14.98 -14.89 -4.91
CA TYR A 124 14.84 -16.27 -4.49
C TYR A 124 16.21 -16.96 -4.33
N THR A 125 17.13 -16.84 -5.30
CA THR A 125 18.45 -17.46 -5.13
C THR A 125 19.22 -16.92 -3.92
N ASP A 126 19.07 -15.63 -3.59
CA ASP A 126 19.67 -15.04 -2.39
C ASP A 126 19.02 -15.60 -1.12
N PHE A 127 17.68 -15.62 -1.04
CA PHE A 127 16.95 -16.24 0.08
C PHE A 127 17.35 -17.71 0.30
N LEU A 128 17.44 -18.51 -0.76
CA LEU A 128 17.82 -19.91 -0.66
C LEU A 128 19.25 -20.06 -0.12
N MET A 129 20.17 -19.20 -0.55
CA MET A 129 21.55 -19.25 -0.07
C MET A 129 21.68 -18.75 1.36
N ASP A 130 20.92 -17.74 1.76
CA ASP A 130 20.87 -17.29 3.15
C ASP A 130 20.37 -18.43 4.06
N VAL A 131 19.31 -19.15 3.68
CA VAL A 131 18.81 -20.32 4.43
C VAL A 131 19.83 -21.46 4.47
N ALA A 132 20.58 -21.68 3.38
CA ALA A 132 21.60 -22.72 3.34
C ALA A 132 22.85 -22.37 4.15
N ASP A 133 23.25 -21.08 4.16
CA ASP A 133 24.50 -20.54 4.70
C ASP A 133 24.39 -20.06 6.16
N GLU A 134 23.19 -19.75 6.68
CA GLU A 134 23.00 -19.35 8.08
C GLU A 134 23.55 -20.43 9.06
N HIS A 135 24.71 -20.07 9.62
CA HIS A 135 25.44 -20.61 10.77
C HIS A 135 25.95 -22.07 10.72
N GLY A 136 27.25 -22.19 11.00
CA GLY A 136 27.87 -23.44 11.40
C GLY A 136 27.04 -24.16 12.46
N GLN A 137 26.94 -25.48 12.29
CA GLN A 137 26.24 -26.45 13.13
C GLN A 137 24.72 -26.28 13.35
N ASP A 138 24.05 -25.17 13.00
CA ASP A 138 22.63 -24.95 13.35
C ASP A 138 21.61 -24.79 12.20
N GLY A 139 22.00 -24.52 10.95
CA GLY A 139 21.04 -24.55 9.82
C GLY A 139 20.69 -26.00 9.45
N SER A 140 19.52 -26.49 9.87
CA SER A 140 19.17 -27.91 9.72
C SER A 140 18.83 -28.27 8.28
N VAL A 141 19.10 -29.51 7.87
CA VAL A 141 18.71 -30.03 6.54
C VAL A 141 17.20 -29.86 6.30
N ALA A 142 16.37 -29.90 7.36
CA ALA A 142 14.92 -29.66 7.28
C ALA A 142 14.56 -28.23 6.84
N GLU A 143 15.32 -27.21 7.25
CA GLU A 143 15.07 -25.81 6.86
C GLU A 143 15.39 -25.56 5.39
N ILE A 144 16.52 -26.12 4.92
CA ILE A 144 16.89 -26.09 3.49
C ILE A 144 15.80 -26.79 2.67
N LEU A 145 15.32 -27.94 3.13
CA LEU A 145 14.21 -28.64 2.47
C LEU A 145 12.92 -27.82 2.52
N ALA A 146 12.59 -27.12 3.60
CA ALA A 146 11.42 -26.26 3.68
C ALA A 146 11.45 -25.12 2.63
N ALA A 147 12.63 -24.56 2.36
CA ALA A 147 12.80 -23.52 1.34
C ALA A 147 12.81 -24.04 -0.11
N MET A 148 13.10 -25.34 -0.31
CA MET A 148 13.22 -25.98 -1.64
C MET A 148 12.03 -26.86 -2.02
N LEU A 149 11.23 -27.30 -1.05
CA LEU A 149 10.07 -28.17 -1.28
C LEU A 149 8.96 -27.50 -2.13
N PRO A 150 8.66 -26.19 -1.96
CA PRO A 150 7.73 -25.44 -2.81
C PRO A 150 7.92 -25.64 -4.31
N CYS A 151 9.16 -25.55 -4.82
CA CYS A 151 9.42 -25.57 -6.26
C CYS A 151 8.99 -26.89 -6.91
N ALA A 152 9.38 -28.01 -6.30
CA ALA A 152 9.13 -29.34 -6.88
C ALA A 152 7.64 -29.64 -6.89
N ARG A 153 6.96 -29.25 -5.81
CA ARG A 153 5.53 -29.41 -5.62
C ARG A 153 4.74 -28.54 -6.59
N LEU A 154 5.07 -27.25 -6.67
CA LEU A 154 4.40 -26.29 -7.54
C LEU A 154 4.60 -26.65 -9.01
N TYR A 155 5.81 -26.97 -9.44
CA TYR A 155 6.09 -27.27 -10.85
C TYR A 155 5.41 -28.58 -11.28
N GLY A 156 5.43 -29.60 -10.42
CA GLY A 156 4.68 -30.83 -10.65
C GLY A 156 3.17 -30.58 -10.72
N PHE A 157 2.66 -29.71 -9.84
CA PHE A 157 1.26 -29.33 -9.83
C PHE A 157 0.88 -28.58 -11.12
N LEU A 158 1.67 -27.58 -11.53
CA LEU A 158 1.46 -26.83 -12.76
C LEU A 158 1.57 -27.74 -13.98
N GLY A 159 2.57 -28.61 -14.04
CA GLY A 159 2.74 -29.60 -15.10
C GLY A 159 1.52 -30.52 -15.22
N ALA A 160 1.06 -31.09 -14.11
CA ALA A 160 -0.14 -31.94 -14.08
C ALA A 160 -1.42 -31.17 -14.44
N ALA A 161 -1.59 -29.95 -13.94
CA ALA A 161 -2.73 -29.09 -14.24
C ALA A 161 -2.77 -28.75 -15.73
N LEU A 162 -1.63 -28.35 -16.32
CA LEU A 162 -1.52 -28.07 -17.74
C LEU A 162 -1.76 -29.33 -18.57
N ALA A 163 -1.17 -30.48 -18.21
CA ALA A 163 -1.44 -31.75 -18.88
C ALA A 163 -2.92 -32.16 -18.82
N GLY A 164 -3.60 -31.90 -17.70
CA GLY A 164 -5.03 -32.12 -17.51
C GLY A 164 -5.90 -31.16 -18.34
N CYS A 165 -5.53 -29.88 -18.42
CA CYS A 165 -6.13 -28.92 -19.35
C CYS A 165 -5.88 -29.29 -20.82
N HIS A 166 -4.82 -30.03 -21.12
CA HIS A 166 -4.58 -30.60 -22.46
C HIS A 166 -5.07 -32.05 -22.60
N GLY A 167 -5.70 -32.59 -21.56
CA GLY A 167 -6.31 -33.91 -21.50
C GLY A 167 -7.69 -33.96 -22.16
N PRO A 168 -8.30 -35.16 -22.23
CA PRO A 168 -9.43 -35.46 -23.11
C PRO A 168 -10.68 -34.58 -22.92
N GLU A 169 -10.81 -33.77 -21.87
CA GLU A 169 -11.96 -32.86 -21.69
C GLU A 169 -11.88 -31.60 -22.58
N LEU A 170 -10.68 -31.10 -22.88
CA LEU A 170 -10.48 -30.07 -23.93
C LEU A 170 -10.44 -30.68 -25.34
N ALA A 171 -10.28 -32.02 -25.44
CA ALA A 171 -10.57 -32.78 -26.65
C ALA A 171 -12.07 -33.13 -26.80
N ALA A 172 -12.86 -33.14 -25.71
CA ALA A 172 -14.29 -33.47 -25.76
C ALA A 172 -15.14 -32.32 -26.32
N GLY A 173 -14.68 -31.08 -26.19
CA GLY A 173 -15.29 -29.89 -26.81
C GLY A 173 -14.78 -29.59 -28.23
N ALA A 174 -13.70 -30.22 -28.66
CA ALA A 174 -13.14 -30.06 -30.00
C ALA A 174 -13.54 -31.28 -30.83
N GLY A 175 -14.55 -31.11 -31.70
CA GLY A 175 -15.10 -32.19 -32.53
C GLY A 175 -14.03 -33.11 -33.10
N ALA A 176 -14.33 -34.42 -33.10
CA ALA A 176 -13.45 -35.50 -33.55
C ALA A 176 -12.76 -35.14 -34.89
N GLY A 177 -11.52 -34.66 -34.81
CA GLY A 177 -10.79 -34.13 -35.97
C GLY A 177 -9.91 -32.91 -35.68
N ALA A 178 -10.09 -32.20 -34.56
CA ALA A 178 -9.16 -31.16 -34.16
C ALA A 178 -7.84 -31.79 -33.67
N GLN A 179 -6.76 -31.63 -34.43
CA GLN A 179 -5.43 -31.95 -33.92
C GLN A 179 -5.18 -31.16 -32.63
N PRO A 180 -4.58 -31.77 -31.58
CA PRO A 180 -4.10 -31.01 -30.44
C PRO A 180 -3.26 -29.84 -30.99
N PRO A 181 -3.45 -28.60 -30.50
CA PRO A 181 -2.71 -27.45 -31.00
C PRO A 181 -1.23 -27.84 -31.02
N SER A 182 -0.60 -27.70 -32.19
CA SER A 182 0.73 -28.23 -32.50
C SER A 182 1.63 -28.19 -31.27
N GLN A 183 2.15 -29.34 -30.84
CA GLN A 183 3.15 -29.50 -29.78
C GLN A 183 4.11 -28.31 -29.77
N GLY A 184 3.80 -27.30 -28.96
CA GLY A 184 4.53 -26.02 -28.97
C GLY A 184 5.95 -26.24 -28.51
N ASP A 185 6.84 -25.26 -28.73
CA ASP A 185 8.24 -25.35 -28.32
C ASP A 185 8.37 -25.71 -26.81
N TYR A 186 7.40 -25.38 -25.97
CA TYR A 186 7.39 -25.65 -24.52
C TYR A 186 6.58 -26.89 -24.08
N TRP A 187 5.97 -27.67 -24.99
CA TRP A 187 5.18 -28.86 -24.60
C TRP A 187 6.05 -29.95 -23.94
N GLU A 188 7.34 -29.97 -24.23
CA GLU A 188 8.29 -30.87 -23.59
C GLU A 188 8.47 -30.55 -22.10
N TRP A 189 8.33 -29.28 -21.69
CA TRP A 189 8.25 -28.89 -20.29
C TRP A 189 7.04 -29.53 -19.62
N VAL A 190 5.84 -29.38 -20.18
CA VAL A 190 4.61 -29.94 -19.59
C VAL A 190 4.73 -31.46 -19.41
N LYS A 191 5.18 -32.18 -20.45
CA LYS A 191 5.41 -33.64 -20.37
C LYS A 191 6.42 -34.02 -19.29
N THR A 192 7.48 -33.23 -19.10
CA THR A 192 8.53 -33.51 -18.12
C THR A 192 7.97 -33.36 -16.70
N TYR A 193 7.36 -32.22 -16.39
CA TYR A 193 6.86 -31.91 -15.04
C TYR A 193 5.55 -32.65 -14.69
N SER A 194 4.84 -33.19 -15.67
CA SER A 194 3.68 -34.08 -15.46
C SER A 194 4.03 -35.57 -15.47
N SER A 195 5.30 -35.95 -15.63
CA SER A 195 5.71 -37.37 -15.71
C SER A 195 5.69 -38.05 -14.35
N ASP A 196 5.40 -39.35 -14.31
CA ASP A 196 5.45 -40.14 -13.08
C ASP A 196 6.84 -40.05 -12.40
N ASP A 197 7.91 -40.02 -13.20
CA ASP A 197 9.28 -39.86 -12.71
C ASP A 197 9.46 -38.54 -11.95
N TYR A 198 9.03 -37.41 -12.51
CA TYR A 198 9.11 -36.11 -11.83
C TYR A 198 8.16 -36.04 -10.63
N LEU A 199 6.93 -36.52 -10.76
CA LEU A 199 5.93 -36.49 -9.68
C LEU A 199 6.30 -37.40 -8.48
N SER A 200 7.20 -38.37 -8.68
CA SER A 200 7.77 -39.17 -7.60
C SER A 200 8.77 -38.40 -6.71
N VAL A 201 9.40 -37.33 -7.25
CA VAL A 201 10.45 -36.54 -6.58
C VAL A 201 9.91 -35.72 -5.40
N PRO A 202 8.77 -34.99 -5.50
CA PRO A 202 8.13 -34.37 -4.34
C PRO A 202 7.89 -35.35 -3.20
N GLY A 203 7.42 -36.57 -3.50
CA GLY A 203 7.19 -37.58 -2.47
C GLY A 203 8.45 -38.01 -1.71
N LEU A 204 9.61 -38.08 -2.37
CA LEU A 204 10.89 -38.32 -1.69
C LEU A 204 11.31 -37.14 -0.81
N LYS A 205 11.21 -35.90 -1.33
CA LYS A 205 11.54 -34.68 -0.59
C LYS A 205 10.64 -34.51 0.65
N GLU A 206 9.35 -34.76 0.51
CA GLU A 206 8.37 -34.69 1.60
C GLU A 206 8.65 -35.74 2.67
N ARG A 207 8.85 -37.01 2.32
CA ARG A 207 9.18 -38.05 3.32
C ARG A 207 10.47 -37.74 4.09
N MET A 208 11.49 -37.23 3.41
CA MET A 208 12.74 -36.82 4.06
C MET A 208 12.52 -35.59 4.94
N PHE A 209 11.76 -34.59 4.47
CA PHE A 209 11.40 -33.42 5.26
C PHE A 209 10.63 -33.80 6.54
N GLU A 210 9.60 -34.66 6.44
CA GLU A 210 8.84 -35.14 7.60
C GLU A 210 9.72 -35.88 8.60
N ARG A 211 10.63 -36.72 8.11
CA ARG A 211 11.59 -37.45 8.96
C ARG A 211 12.51 -36.51 9.73
N LEU A 212 12.99 -35.46 9.07
CA LEU A 212 13.97 -34.52 9.63
C LEU A 212 13.35 -33.37 10.44
N ALA A 213 12.09 -33.01 10.16
CA ALA A 213 11.39 -31.95 10.87
C ALA A 213 11.06 -32.32 12.33
N GLY A 214 11.05 -33.60 12.71
CA GLY A 214 10.89 -34.04 14.11
C GLY A 214 9.63 -33.51 14.83
N LYS A 215 9.49 -33.80 16.13
CA LYS A 215 8.39 -33.26 16.97
C LYS A 215 8.74 -31.94 17.69
N ASP A 216 10.02 -31.58 17.75
CA ASP A 216 10.55 -30.43 18.50
C ASP A 216 11.09 -29.30 17.60
N ALA A 217 10.98 -29.39 16.26
CA ALA A 217 11.38 -28.29 15.40
C ALA A 217 10.49 -27.07 15.58
N ASP A 218 11.08 -25.89 15.36
CA ASP A 218 10.35 -24.63 15.29
C ASP A 218 9.43 -24.62 14.05
N ARG A 219 8.24 -25.20 14.23
CA ARG A 219 7.20 -25.30 13.21
C ARG A 219 6.82 -23.95 12.63
N ALA A 220 6.88 -22.88 13.43
CA ALA A 220 6.60 -21.53 12.95
C ALA A 220 7.70 -21.04 12.00
N LYS A 221 8.98 -21.34 12.30
CA LYS A 221 10.10 -21.06 11.40
C LYS A 221 9.99 -21.82 10.08
N LEU A 222 9.76 -23.14 10.12
CA LEU A 222 9.61 -23.95 8.89
C LEU A 222 8.44 -23.48 8.02
N LEU A 223 7.30 -23.14 8.65
CA LEU A 223 6.15 -22.54 7.98
C LEU A 223 6.49 -21.18 7.36
N GLY A 224 7.24 -20.33 8.06
CA GLY A 224 7.70 -19.05 7.54
C GLY A 224 8.60 -19.20 6.31
N LEU A 225 9.57 -20.11 6.36
CA LEU A 225 10.48 -20.39 5.24
C LEU A 225 9.72 -20.91 4.02
N TYR A 226 8.83 -21.89 4.22
CA TYR A 226 8.03 -22.47 3.14
C TYR A 226 7.12 -21.42 2.47
N ARG A 227 6.41 -20.61 3.27
CA ARG A 227 5.55 -19.53 2.74
C ARG A 227 6.36 -18.50 1.98
N ARG A 228 7.53 -18.11 2.48
CA ARG A 228 8.38 -17.14 1.77
C ARG A 228 8.87 -17.72 0.44
N ALA A 229 9.28 -18.98 0.41
CA ALA A 229 9.62 -19.67 -0.83
C ALA A 229 8.45 -19.72 -1.83
N MET A 230 7.23 -20.07 -1.40
CA MET A 230 6.03 -20.06 -2.25
C MET A 230 5.68 -18.66 -2.80
N GLN A 231 5.89 -17.60 -2.02
CA GLN A 231 5.71 -16.22 -2.50
C GLN A 231 6.73 -15.87 -3.59
N LEU A 232 8.00 -16.23 -3.36
CA LEU A 232 9.08 -16.02 -4.32
C LEU A 232 8.86 -16.81 -5.61
N GLU A 233 8.26 -18.01 -5.54
CA GLU A 233 7.82 -18.76 -6.73
C GLU A 233 6.77 -18.01 -7.54
N ALA A 234 5.72 -17.49 -6.88
CA ALA A 234 4.68 -16.71 -7.55
C ALA A 234 5.26 -15.43 -8.18
N GLU A 235 6.17 -14.75 -7.48
CA GLU A 235 6.92 -13.60 -8.01
C GLU A 235 7.80 -13.98 -9.21
N PHE A 236 8.39 -15.18 -9.21
CA PHE A 236 9.22 -15.68 -10.31
C PHE A 236 8.41 -15.89 -11.60
N PHE A 237 7.20 -16.47 -11.52
CA PHE A 237 6.31 -16.58 -12.67
C PHE A 237 5.80 -15.21 -13.15
N ALA A 238 5.40 -14.34 -12.23
CA ALA A 238 4.92 -12.99 -12.56
C ALA A 238 5.99 -12.09 -13.21
N ALA A 239 7.28 -12.36 -12.95
CA ALA A 239 8.39 -11.62 -13.53
C ALA A 239 8.70 -12.01 -14.98
N GLN A 240 8.10 -13.07 -15.52
CA GLN A 240 8.38 -13.51 -16.88
C GLN A 240 7.85 -12.49 -17.91
N PRO A 241 8.61 -12.21 -18.99
CA PRO A 241 8.29 -11.14 -19.93
C PRO A 241 7.20 -11.59 -20.92
N TYR A 242 5.98 -11.76 -20.43
CA TYR A 242 4.83 -12.15 -21.23
C TYR A 242 3.66 -11.17 -21.07
N SER A 243 3.00 -10.90 -22.18
CA SER A 243 1.75 -10.16 -22.21
C SER A 243 0.78 -10.93 -23.10
N PRO A 244 -0.41 -11.28 -22.61
CA PRO A 244 -1.41 -11.95 -23.42
C PRO A 244 -1.70 -11.13 -24.70
N PRO A 245 -1.95 -11.80 -25.84
CA PRO A 245 -2.33 -11.09 -27.06
C PRO A 245 -3.68 -10.37 -26.86
N PRO A 246 -3.91 -9.25 -27.56
CA PRO A 246 -5.17 -8.54 -27.49
C PRO A 246 -6.31 -9.45 -27.97
N ARG A 247 -7.43 -9.44 -27.25
CA ARG A 247 -8.65 -10.13 -27.67
C ARG A 247 -9.46 -9.22 -28.60
N ARG A 248 -10.17 -9.84 -29.54
CA ARG A 248 -11.09 -9.12 -30.42
C ARG A 248 -12.47 -9.13 -29.78
N PHE A 249 -13.08 -7.95 -29.65
CA PHE A 249 -14.43 -7.77 -29.12
C PHE A 249 -15.32 -7.11 -30.17
N SER A 250 -16.58 -7.50 -30.16
CA SER A 250 -17.62 -6.90 -31.01
C SER A 250 -18.40 -5.81 -30.30
N ALA A 251 -18.39 -5.81 -28.96
CA ALA A 251 -18.91 -4.74 -28.14
C ALA A 251 -18.31 -4.82 -26.72
N LEU A 252 -18.19 -3.66 -26.08
CA LEU A 252 -17.84 -3.52 -24.66
C LEU A 252 -19.07 -3.00 -23.91
N VAL A 253 -19.48 -3.71 -22.88
CA VAL A 253 -20.57 -3.32 -21.99
C VAL A 253 -20.00 -2.97 -20.63
N VAL A 254 -20.42 -1.84 -20.06
CA VAL A 254 -19.96 -1.40 -18.74
C VAL A 254 -21.14 -0.96 -17.90
N ASP A 255 -21.16 -1.36 -16.64
CA ASP A 255 -21.97 -0.68 -15.64
C ASP A 255 -21.40 0.72 -15.36
N PHE A 256 -22.28 1.69 -15.10
CA PHE A 256 -21.89 3.07 -14.87
C PHE A 256 -21.46 3.34 -13.42
N ASP A 257 -22.28 2.92 -12.46
CA ASP A 257 -22.18 3.34 -11.07
C ASP A 257 -21.07 2.55 -10.36
N GLU A 258 -20.14 3.22 -9.67
CA GLU A 258 -18.96 2.66 -8.98
C GLU A 258 -17.92 1.93 -9.87
N THR A 259 -18.36 1.35 -10.99
CA THR A 259 -17.52 0.79 -12.04
C THR A 259 -16.83 1.91 -12.82
N CYS A 260 -17.59 2.85 -13.43
CA CYS A 260 -17.03 3.97 -14.18
C CYS A 260 -16.72 5.20 -13.28
N THR A 261 -17.38 5.34 -12.14
CA THR A 261 -17.25 6.49 -11.23
C THR A 261 -16.47 6.12 -9.95
N PRO A 262 -15.73 7.05 -9.33
CA PRO A 262 -15.00 6.79 -8.08
C PRO A 262 -15.86 6.96 -6.81
N LYS A 263 -17.08 7.48 -6.94
CA LYS A 263 -17.99 7.81 -5.82
C LYS A 263 -19.42 7.42 -6.18
N ASP A 264 -20.21 7.22 -5.14
CA ASP A 264 -21.66 7.13 -5.22
C ASP A 264 -22.23 8.39 -5.90
N THR A 265 -23.14 8.15 -6.83
CA THR A 265 -23.76 9.12 -7.71
C THR A 265 -24.86 9.96 -7.03
N ILE A 266 -25.24 9.67 -5.77
CA ILE A 266 -26.16 10.50 -4.93
C ILE A 266 -25.82 12.00 -4.95
N GLY A 267 -24.52 12.36 -5.02
CA GLY A 267 -24.11 13.76 -5.11
C GLY A 267 -24.71 14.52 -6.31
N GLY A 268 -25.01 13.82 -7.41
CA GLY A 268 -25.68 14.39 -8.58
C GLY A 268 -27.11 14.83 -8.29
N LEU A 269 -27.84 14.10 -7.45
CA LEU A 269 -29.19 14.44 -7.03
C LEU A 269 -29.19 15.71 -6.16
N MET A 270 -28.19 15.85 -5.29
CA MET A 270 -28.01 17.05 -4.47
C MET A 270 -27.71 18.29 -5.32
N ALA A 271 -26.86 18.14 -6.35
CA ALA A 271 -26.56 19.22 -7.29
C ALA A 271 -27.81 19.67 -8.05
N LEU A 272 -28.64 18.71 -8.48
CA LEU A 272 -29.92 19.00 -9.15
C LEU A 272 -30.88 19.77 -8.24
N ALA A 273 -31.02 19.33 -6.98
CA ALA A 273 -31.89 20.00 -6.01
C ALA A 273 -31.42 21.42 -5.67
N ALA A 274 -30.11 21.64 -5.57
CA ALA A 274 -29.54 22.97 -5.36
C ALA A 274 -29.81 23.91 -6.54
N ALA A 275 -29.71 23.42 -7.78
CA ALA A 275 -30.01 24.19 -8.97
C ALA A 275 -31.50 24.59 -9.05
N ALA A 276 -32.41 23.68 -8.70
CA ALA A 276 -33.85 23.95 -8.68
C ALA A 276 -34.25 24.99 -7.61
N ALA A 277 -33.63 24.95 -6.41
CA ALA A 277 -33.91 25.89 -5.32
C ALA A 277 -33.50 27.34 -5.62
N ALA A 278 -32.62 27.58 -6.60
CA ALA A 278 -32.13 28.91 -6.95
C ALA A 278 -33.10 29.75 -7.80
N GLN A 279 -34.22 29.19 -8.30
CA GLN A 279 -35.13 29.86 -9.24
C GLN A 279 -36.52 30.15 -8.63
N PRO A 280 -36.91 31.43 -8.43
CA PRO A 280 -38.22 31.79 -7.87
C PRO A 280 -39.39 31.48 -8.82
N GLY A 281 -40.46 30.87 -8.30
CA GLY A 281 -41.74 30.70 -9.02
C GLY A 281 -41.93 29.39 -9.78
N ARG A 282 -40.98 28.44 -9.69
CA ARG A 282 -41.15 27.08 -10.23
C ARG A 282 -41.96 26.20 -9.27
N PRO A 283 -42.71 25.21 -9.78
CA PRO A 283 -43.24 24.12 -8.98
C PRO A 283 -42.08 23.20 -8.53
N THR A 284 -41.37 23.59 -7.48
CA THR A 284 -40.31 22.77 -6.87
C THR A 284 -40.94 21.80 -5.86
N ALA A 285 -40.58 20.52 -5.91
CA ALA A 285 -41.04 19.54 -4.91
C ALA A 285 -40.49 19.80 -3.48
N GLY A 286 -39.47 20.64 -3.34
CA GLY A 286 -38.93 21.11 -2.07
C GLY A 286 -37.64 21.90 -2.27
N ASP A 287 -37.07 22.45 -1.20
CA ASP A 287 -35.73 23.07 -1.22
C ASP A 287 -34.63 21.99 -1.24
N GLY A 288 -33.36 22.40 -1.39
CA GLY A 288 -32.22 21.48 -1.40
C GLY A 288 -32.09 20.63 -0.13
N ALA A 289 -32.56 21.13 1.02
CA ALA A 289 -32.54 20.40 2.28
C ALA A 289 -33.61 19.28 2.30
N TRP A 290 -34.80 19.54 1.77
CA TRP A 290 -35.83 18.52 1.59
C TRP A 290 -35.36 17.39 0.66
N ALA A 291 -34.67 17.72 -0.44
CA ALA A 291 -34.15 16.72 -1.36
C ALA A 291 -33.07 15.84 -0.72
N ALA A 292 -32.12 16.44 0.01
CA ALA A 292 -31.09 15.70 0.73
C ALA A 292 -31.71 14.75 1.78
N ALA A 293 -32.65 15.23 2.58
CA ALA A 293 -33.33 14.42 3.59
C ALA A 293 -34.19 13.30 2.96
N THR A 294 -34.86 13.58 1.86
CA THR A 294 -35.69 12.59 1.14
C THR A 294 -34.83 11.50 0.50
N SER A 295 -33.74 11.87 -0.18
CA SER A 295 -32.79 10.93 -0.75
C SER A 295 -32.22 10.00 0.31
N ALA A 296 -31.84 10.56 1.45
CA ALA A 296 -31.23 9.78 2.51
C ALA A 296 -32.20 8.81 3.17
N ARG A 297 -33.46 9.23 3.38
CA ARG A 297 -34.52 8.36 3.87
C ARG A 297 -34.78 7.20 2.91
N LEU A 298 -34.87 7.49 1.61
CA LEU A 298 -35.06 6.45 0.59
C LEU A 298 -33.89 5.46 0.54
N ALA A 299 -32.65 5.93 0.69
CA ALA A 299 -31.47 5.08 0.79
C ALA A 299 -31.50 4.19 2.06
N ASP A 300 -31.86 4.75 3.21
CA ASP A 300 -32.00 3.98 4.45
C ASP A 300 -33.11 2.92 4.35
N ASP A 301 -34.26 3.28 3.79
CA ASP A 301 -35.41 2.40 3.57
C ASP A 301 -35.01 1.25 2.62
N TYR A 302 -34.30 1.57 1.53
CA TYR A 302 -33.73 0.58 0.60
C TYR A 302 -32.78 -0.37 1.32
N MET A 303 -31.77 0.14 2.02
CA MET A 303 -30.76 -0.69 2.69
C MET A 303 -31.37 -1.58 3.78
N ALA A 304 -32.37 -1.07 4.52
CA ALA A 304 -33.08 -1.85 5.52
C ALA A 304 -33.89 -3.00 4.88
N ALA A 305 -34.64 -2.71 3.82
CA ALA A 305 -35.45 -3.70 3.12
C ALA A 305 -34.58 -4.72 2.37
N GLN A 306 -33.47 -4.28 1.77
CA GLN A 306 -32.51 -5.15 1.09
C GLN A 306 -31.86 -6.13 2.07
N ARG A 307 -31.45 -5.68 3.26
CA ARG A 307 -30.92 -6.58 4.31
C ARG A 307 -31.93 -7.65 4.70
N GLN A 308 -33.21 -7.31 4.84
CA GLN A 308 -34.26 -8.28 5.14
C GLN A 308 -34.51 -9.27 3.98
N LEU A 309 -34.42 -8.81 2.74
CA LEU A 309 -34.49 -9.69 1.57
C LEU A 309 -33.30 -10.65 1.55
N LEU A 310 -32.08 -10.14 1.67
CA LEU A 310 -30.85 -10.94 1.63
C LEU A 310 -30.79 -11.96 2.77
N ALA A 311 -31.24 -11.61 3.97
CA ALA A 311 -31.31 -12.56 5.09
C ALA A 311 -32.25 -13.75 4.79
N ARG A 312 -33.28 -13.56 3.96
CA ARG A 312 -34.20 -14.62 3.52
C ARG A 312 -33.64 -15.43 2.35
N LEU A 313 -33.02 -14.75 1.37
CA LEU A 313 -32.52 -15.37 0.15
C LEU A 313 -31.15 -16.03 0.31
N LEU A 314 -30.34 -15.55 1.26
CA LEU A 314 -28.98 -16.03 1.55
C LEU A 314 -28.83 -16.22 3.07
N PRO A 315 -29.51 -17.19 3.68
CA PRO A 315 -29.39 -17.45 5.11
C PRO A 315 -27.94 -17.79 5.51
N ASP A 316 -27.55 -17.45 6.73
CA ASP A 316 -26.24 -17.80 7.28
C ASP A 316 -26.17 -19.31 7.57
N GLY A 317 -25.04 -19.95 7.22
CA GLY A 317 -24.78 -21.36 7.52
C GLY A 317 -25.22 -22.36 6.45
N GLU A 318 -25.85 -21.92 5.35
CA GLU A 318 -26.03 -22.81 4.19
C GLU A 318 -24.70 -23.13 3.50
N PRO A 319 -24.52 -24.38 3.02
CA PRO A 319 -23.29 -24.79 2.39
C PRO A 319 -23.10 -24.11 1.02
N ASP A 320 -21.84 -23.80 0.70
CA ASP A 320 -21.46 -23.34 -0.63
C ASP A 320 -21.74 -24.44 -1.67
N ALA A 321 -22.21 -24.05 -2.86
CA ALA A 321 -22.50 -25.01 -3.92
C ALA A 321 -21.21 -25.50 -4.58
N ALA A 322 -21.05 -26.83 -4.68
CA ALA A 322 -19.88 -27.45 -5.28
C ALA A 322 -19.83 -27.31 -6.82
N ALA A 323 -20.98 -27.08 -7.45
CA ALA A 323 -21.13 -26.89 -8.89
C ALA A 323 -22.03 -25.68 -9.17
N TYR A 324 -21.93 -25.14 -10.38
CA TYR A 324 -22.70 -23.96 -10.79
C TYR A 324 -24.20 -24.26 -10.81
N ASP A 325 -24.96 -23.59 -9.94
CA ASP A 325 -26.42 -23.70 -9.81
C ASP A 325 -27.12 -22.54 -10.53
N ALA A 326 -27.28 -22.70 -11.84
CA ALA A 326 -27.91 -21.68 -12.69
C ALA A 326 -29.37 -21.41 -12.31
N ALA A 327 -30.15 -22.46 -12.00
CA ALA A 327 -31.58 -22.33 -11.70
C ALA A 327 -31.82 -21.63 -10.35
N GLY A 328 -31.03 -21.97 -9.33
CA GLY A 328 -31.08 -21.28 -8.04
C GLY A 328 -30.66 -19.81 -8.16
N LEU A 329 -29.62 -19.53 -8.95
CA LEU A 329 -29.20 -18.16 -9.22
C LEU A 329 -30.28 -17.36 -9.94
N ASP A 330 -30.93 -17.92 -10.95
CA ASP A 330 -32.01 -17.25 -11.67
C ASP A 330 -33.18 -16.90 -10.73
N GLY A 331 -33.53 -17.79 -9.81
CA GLY A 331 -34.52 -17.52 -8.77
C GLY A 331 -34.10 -16.39 -7.82
N PHE A 332 -32.84 -16.38 -7.40
CA PHE A 332 -32.26 -15.31 -6.57
C PHE A 332 -32.29 -13.95 -7.28
N LEU A 333 -31.81 -13.89 -8.52
CA LEU A 333 -31.77 -12.65 -9.31
C LEU A 333 -33.18 -12.17 -9.67
N ALA A 334 -34.14 -13.07 -9.86
CA ALA A 334 -35.53 -12.71 -10.07
C ALA A 334 -36.13 -12.01 -8.85
N ALA A 335 -35.93 -12.56 -7.65
CA ALA A 335 -36.39 -11.96 -6.40
C ALA A 335 -35.70 -10.62 -6.09
N LEU A 336 -34.40 -10.50 -6.40
CA LEU A 336 -33.67 -9.23 -6.29
C LEU A 336 -34.23 -8.18 -7.27
N SER A 337 -34.55 -8.59 -8.50
CA SER A 337 -35.11 -7.70 -9.51
C SER A 337 -36.50 -7.19 -9.14
N ASP A 338 -37.38 -8.08 -8.65
CA ASP A 338 -38.71 -7.68 -8.17
C ASP A 338 -38.62 -6.68 -7.00
N PHE A 339 -37.59 -6.82 -6.16
CA PHE A 339 -37.29 -5.88 -5.10
C PHE A 339 -36.81 -4.52 -5.62
N ASP A 340 -35.84 -4.49 -6.53
CA ASP A 340 -35.32 -3.24 -7.11
C ASP A 340 -36.43 -2.47 -7.85
N GLU A 341 -37.27 -3.16 -8.62
CA GLU A 341 -38.43 -2.58 -9.29
C GLU A 341 -39.44 -1.96 -8.31
N ALA A 342 -39.72 -2.65 -7.20
CA ALA A 342 -40.60 -2.14 -6.14
C ALA A 342 -40.01 -0.92 -5.44
N MET A 343 -38.69 -0.90 -5.21
CA MET A 343 -38.01 0.21 -4.54
C MET A 343 -37.86 1.47 -5.40
N ASN A 344 -38.01 1.35 -6.72
CA ASN A 344 -38.03 2.50 -7.62
C ASN A 344 -39.31 3.33 -7.52
N ALA A 345 -40.45 2.75 -7.11
CA ALA A 345 -41.72 3.48 -7.02
C ALA A 345 -41.69 4.63 -5.99
N PRO A 346 -41.18 4.45 -4.76
CA PRO A 346 -40.99 5.54 -3.80
C PRO A 346 -40.14 6.72 -4.31
N VAL A 347 -39.20 6.46 -5.22
CA VAL A 347 -38.34 7.51 -5.82
C VAL A 347 -39.16 8.40 -6.76
N GLU A 348 -40.07 7.83 -7.54
CA GLU A 348 -40.99 8.60 -8.40
C GLU A 348 -42.06 9.34 -7.58
N GLU A 349 -42.65 8.65 -6.59
CA GLU A 349 -43.71 9.18 -5.73
C GLU A 349 -43.25 10.38 -4.89
N CYS A 350 -41.99 10.39 -4.46
CA CYS A 350 -41.48 11.51 -3.67
C CYS A 350 -41.38 12.80 -4.50
N GLY A 351 -41.36 12.72 -5.84
CA GLY A 351 -41.34 13.87 -6.72
C GLY A 351 -40.03 14.65 -6.74
N ILE A 352 -38.94 14.07 -6.21
CA ILE A 352 -37.65 14.77 -6.05
C ILE A 352 -37.06 15.30 -7.36
N LEU A 353 -37.38 14.63 -8.47
CA LEU A 353 -36.95 15.04 -9.80
C LEU A 353 -37.94 15.99 -10.49
N LYS A 354 -39.12 16.28 -9.94
CA LYS A 354 -40.18 17.07 -10.60
C LYS A 354 -39.83 18.58 -10.65
N GLY A 355 -40.09 19.20 -11.80
CA GLY A 355 -39.88 20.64 -12.01
C GLY A 355 -38.44 21.04 -12.37
N SER A 356 -37.55 20.07 -12.59
CA SER A 356 -36.20 20.30 -13.12
C SER A 356 -36.21 20.34 -14.65
N THR A 357 -35.22 20.96 -15.26
CA THR A 357 -35.01 20.90 -16.71
C THR A 357 -33.96 19.86 -17.07
N ALA A 358 -34.02 19.34 -18.30
CA ALA A 358 -32.98 18.47 -18.83
C ALA A 358 -31.57 19.11 -18.78
N ALA A 359 -31.47 20.45 -18.91
CA ALA A 359 -30.22 21.17 -18.81
C ALA A 359 -29.61 21.15 -17.40
N GLU A 360 -30.45 21.24 -16.35
CA GLU A 360 -29.98 21.15 -14.96
C GLU A 360 -29.54 19.74 -14.61
N VAL A 361 -30.25 18.72 -15.11
CA VAL A 361 -29.85 17.31 -14.98
C VAL A 361 -28.51 17.05 -15.68
N ALA A 362 -28.34 17.57 -16.90
CA ALA A 362 -27.09 17.48 -17.63
C ALA A 362 -25.94 18.20 -16.89
N ALA A 363 -26.21 19.38 -16.29
CA ALA A 363 -25.20 20.10 -15.50
C ALA A 363 -24.74 19.30 -14.28
N ALA A 364 -25.67 18.65 -13.57
CA ALA A 364 -25.35 17.74 -12.47
C ALA A 364 -24.51 16.55 -12.94
N GLY A 365 -24.87 15.92 -14.06
CA GLY A 365 -24.09 14.83 -14.66
C GLY A 365 -22.69 15.27 -15.09
N ALA A 366 -22.55 16.45 -15.68
CA ALA A 366 -21.27 16.99 -16.13
C ALA A 366 -20.28 17.28 -14.98
N ALA A 367 -20.78 17.46 -13.75
CA ALA A 367 -19.95 17.63 -12.55
C ALA A 367 -19.37 16.30 -12.03
N LEU A 368 -19.90 15.16 -12.49
CA LEU A 368 -19.44 13.84 -12.08
C LEU A 368 -18.08 13.50 -12.70
N GLN A 369 -17.19 12.93 -11.90
CA GLN A 369 -15.87 12.49 -12.35
C GLN A 369 -15.89 11.02 -12.72
N LEU A 370 -15.36 10.66 -13.89
CA LEU A 370 -15.08 9.27 -14.26
C LEU A 370 -13.67 8.87 -13.82
N ARG A 371 -13.50 7.58 -13.49
CA ARG A 371 -12.19 7.00 -13.15
C ARG A 371 -11.21 7.22 -14.32
N PRO A 372 -9.98 7.72 -14.08
CA PRO A 372 -9.06 8.09 -15.14
C PRO A 372 -8.80 7.00 -16.18
N GLN A 373 -8.50 5.79 -15.72
CA GLN A 373 -8.15 4.64 -16.55
C GLN A 373 -9.38 4.05 -17.26
N CYS A 374 -10.58 4.19 -16.70
CA CYS A 374 -11.83 3.84 -17.38
C CYS A 374 -11.99 4.65 -18.68
N ARG A 375 -11.72 5.97 -18.62
CA ARG A 375 -11.78 6.85 -19.81
C ARG A 375 -10.87 6.38 -20.94
N GLU A 376 -9.68 5.92 -20.60
CA GLU A 376 -8.73 5.36 -21.56
C GLU A 376 -9.25 4.07 -22.20
N VAL A 377 -9.93 3.22 -21.41
CA VAL A 377 -10.53 1.99 -21.91
C VAL A 377 -11.68 2.27 -22.87
N LEU A 378 -12.65 3.11 -22.47
CA LEU A 378 -13.80 3.46 -23.30
C LEU A 378 -13.36 4.15 -24.59
N GLY A 379 -12.48 5.15 -24.49
CA GLY A 379 -11.93 5.81 -25.66
C GLY A 379 -11.10 4.86 -26.54
N GLY A 380 -10.36 3.93 -25.93
CA GLY A 380 -9.55 2.92 -26.59
C GLY A 380 -10.40 1.97 -27.44
N ALA A 381 -11.56 1.54 -26.92
CA ALA A 381 -12.54 0.74 -27.64
C ALA A 381 -13.10 1.49 -28.85
N LEU A 382 -13.57 2.72 -28.65
CA LEU A 382 -14.13 3.56 -29.72
C LEU A 382 -13.11 3.83 -30.84
N SER A 383 -11.84 4.07 -30.48
CA SER A 383 -10.76 4.29 -31.46
C SER A 383 -10.56 3.09 -32.41
N ARG A 384 -10.85 1.88 -31.91
CA ARG A 384 -10.73 0.61 -32.63
C ARG A 384 -12.04 0.17 -33.31
N GLY A 385 -13.08 1.01 -33.24
CA GLY A 385 -14.40 0.70 -33.82
C GLY A 385 -15.19 -0.32 -33.02
N ILE A 386 -14.85 -0.53 -31.74
CA ILE A 386 -15.61 -1.38 -30.84
C ILE A 386 -16.72 -0.51 -30.21
N PRO A 387 -18.01 -0.81 -30.44
CA PRO A 387 -19.11 -0.08 -29.82
C PRO A 387 -19.10 -0.27 -28.30
N VAL A 388 -19.51 0.77 -27.59
CA VAL A 388 -19.55 0.83 -26.12
C VAL A 388 -20.99 0.98 -25.66
N HIS A 389 -21.44 0.11 -24.76
CA HIS A 389 -22.77 0.17 -24.17
C HIS A 389 -22.63 0.46 -22.68
N VAL A 390 -23.24 1.56 -22.22
CA VAL A 390 -23.21 1.96 -20.82
C VAL A 390 -24.60 1.71 -20.22
N LEU A 391 -24.66 0.89 -19.19
CA LEU A 391 -25.89 0.58 -18.47
C LEU A 391 -25.90 1.32 -17.13
N SER A 392 -27.08 1.79 -16.73
CA SER A 392 -27.32 2.24 -15.36
C SER A 392 -28.78 1.99 -15.00
N VAL A 393 -28.99 1.43 -13.80
CA VAL A 393 -30.32 1.30 -13.19
C VAL A 393 -30.75 2.58 -12.48
N ASN A 394 -29.79 3.40 -12.05
CA ASN A 394 -30.01 4.52 -11.13
C ASN A 394 -30.22 5.85 -11.86
N TRP A 395 -29.58 6.05 -13.02
CA TRP A 395 -29.50 7.36 -13.65
C TRP A 395 -30.14 7.42 -15.01
N SER A 396 -30.50 8.65 -15.40
CA SER A 396 -31.06 8.91 -16.71
C SER A 396 -29.99 8.96 -17.80
N ASP A 397 -30.40 8.65 -19.03
CA ASP A 397 -29.61 8.86 -20.25
C ASP A 397 -29.02 10.28 -20.36
N VAL A 398 -29.79 11.31 -20.00
CA VAL A 398 -29.33 12.72 -19.96
C VAL A 398 -28.17 12.91 -18.97
N TYR A 399 -28.29 12.33 -17.77
CA TYR A 399 -27.28 12.47 -16.72
C TYR A 399 -25.98 11.74 -17.10
N VAL A 400 -26.09 10.47 -17.50
CA VAL A 400 -24.96 9.63 -17.90
C VAL A 400 -24.27 10.19 -19.15
N GLY A 401 -25.05 10.64 -20.14
CA GLY A 401 -24.52 11.25 -21.36
C GLY A 401 -23.72 12.52 -21.08
N ALA A 402 -24.18 13.37 -20.16
CA ALA A 402 -23.45 14.57 -19.76
C ALA A 402 -22.16 14.25 -19.00
N ALA A 403 -22.17 13.22 -18.12
CA ALA A 403 -20.97 12.77 -17.42
C ALA A 403 -19.89 12.26 -18.39
N LEU A 404 -20.27 11.42 -19.36
CA LEU A 404 -19.36 10.92 -20.40
C LEU A 404 -18.83 12.06 -21.28
N THR A 405 -19.67 13.01 -21.66
CA THR A 405 -19.29 14.17 -22.47
C THR A 405 -18.30 15.08 -21.74
N SER A 406 -18.56 15.39 -20.46
CA SER A 406 -17.67 16.21 -19.62
C SER A 406 -16.31 15.53 -19.39
N ALA A 407 -16.33 14.24 -19.06
CA ALA A 407 -15.12 13.46 -18.87
C ALA A 407 -14.24 13.42 -20.13
N ALA A 408 -14.87 13.43 -21.29
CA ALA A 408 -14.21 13.50 -22.59
C ALA A 408 -13.69 14.92 -22.92
N ALA A 409 -14.34 15.99 -22.48
CA ALA A 409 -13.82 17.35 -22.63
C ALA A 409 -12.59 17.64 -21.74
N ALA A 410 -12.50 16.99 -20.57
CA ALA A 410 -11.39 17.14 -19.63
C ALA A 410 -10.12 16.33 -20.01
N ALA A 411 -10.21 15.43 -20.99
CA ALA A 411 -9.09 14.61 -21.44
C ALA A 411 -8.37 15.24 -22.64
N SER A 412 -7.04 15.21 -22.63
CA SER A 412 -6.21 15.70 -23.75
C SER A 412 -6.00 14.60 -24.79
N GLY A 413 -6.24 14.87 -26.08
CA GLY A 413 -5.88 13.98 -27.20
C GLY A 413 -7.05 13.46 -28.06
N LYS A 414 -6.72 12.78 -29.17
CA LYS A 414 -7.69 12.31 -30.19
C LYS A 414 -8.79 11.38 -29.65
N LEU A 415 -8.49 10.66 -28.57
CA LEU A 415 -9.38 9.69 -27.93
C LEU A 415 -10.57 10.37 -27.22
N ALA A 416 -10.28 11.50 -26.59
CA ALA A 416 -11.19 12.31 -25.80
C ALA A 416 -12.26 12.96 -26.69
N VAL A 417 -11.85 13.53 -27.84
CA VAL A 417 -12.76 14.16 -28.81
C VAL A 417 -13.79 13.16 -29.36
N ARG A 418 -13.40 11.89 -29.56
CA ARG A 418 -14.29 10.86 -30.10
C ARG A 418 -15.34 10.39 -29.08
N LEU A 419 -14.95 10.20 -27.82
CA LEU A 419 -15.89 9.87 -26.74
C LEU A 419 -16.90 11.00 -26.50
N ALA A 420 -16.47 12.27 -26.55
CA ALA A 420 -17.35 13.42 -26.39
C ALA A 420 -18.39 13.53 -27.51
N GLY A 421 -17.95 13.37 -28.77
CA GLY A 421 -18.83 13.48 -29.93
C GLY A 421 -19.89 12.37 -29.99
N GLU A 422 -19.49 11.13 -29.69
CA GLU A 422 -20.40 9.97 -29.69
C GLU A 422 -21.34 9.95 -28.48
N ALA A 423 -20.88 10.35 -27.29
CA ALA A 423 -21.74 10.46 -26.10
C ALA A 423 -22.79 11.58 -26.25
N ALA A 424 -22.42 12.73 -26.83
CA ALA A 424 -23.35 13.80 -27.15
C ALA A 424 -24.35 13.38 -28.24
N ALA A 425 -23.92 12.62 -29.25
CA ALA A 425 -24.80 12.05 -30.26
C ALA A 425 -25.76 11.00 -29.68
N ALA A 426 -25.30 10.17 -28.74
CA ALA A 426 -26.11 9.18 -28.05
C ALA A 426 -27.21 9.83 -27.17
N ALA A 427 -26.85 10.88 -26.43
CA ALA A 427 -27.82 11.67 -25.66
C ALA A 427 -28.86 12.37 -26.58
N ALA A 428 -28.45 12.78 -27.78
CA ALA A 428 -29.35 13.40 -28.76
C ALA A 428 -30.24 12.38 -29.50
N ALA A 429 -29.72 11.20 -29.84
CA ALA A 429 -30.45 10.13 -30.55
C ALA A 429 -31.56 9.48 -29.69
N ALA A 430 -31.51 9.61 -28.36
CA ALA A 430 -32.61 9.23 -27.47
C ALA A 430 -33.91 10.04 -27.72
N VAL A 431 -33.82 11.16 -28.45
CA VAL A 431 -34.91 12.10 -28.75
C VAL A 431 -35.43 11.99 -30.20
N ASP A 432 -34.65 11.47 -31.15
CA ASP A 432 -35.03 11.39 -32.58
C ASP A 432 -34.50 10.11 -33.24
N SER A 433 -35.39 9.25 -33.74
CA SER A 433 -35.12 7.85 -34.14
C SER A 433 -34.71 7.66 -35.62
N GLY A 434 -34.16 8.69 -36.27
CA GLY A 434 -33.91 8.69 -37.73
C GLY A 434 -32.45 8.57 -38.21
N GLY A 435 -31.46 8.40 -37.31
CA GLY A 435 -30.03 8.48 -37.63
C GLY A 435 -29.23 7.18 -37.52
N LYS A 436 -28.00 7.19 -38.05
CA LYS A 436 -27.00 6.10 -37.93
C LYS A 436 -26.76 5.77 -36.45
N GLU A 437 -26.77 4.49 -36.06
CA GLU A 437 -26.59 4.08 -34.65
C GLU A 437 -25.26 4.63 -34.08
N PRO A 438 -25.30 5.28 -32.89
CA PRO A 438 -24.12 5.87 -32.27
C PRO A 438 -23.14 4.79 -31.79
N ALA A 439 -21.84 5.11 -31.79
CA ALA A 439 -20.81 4.17 -31.32
C ALA A 439 -20.81 4.00 -29.78
N VAL A 440 -21.50 4.89 -29.06
CA VAL A 440 -21.84 4.76 -27.64
C VAL A 440 -23.35 4.64 -27.51
N GLU A 441 -23.87 3.57 -26.91
CA GLU A 441 -25.31 3.41 -26.62
C GLU A 441 -25.53 3.51 -25.10
N LEU A 442 -26.44 4.39 -24.68
CA LEU A 442 -26.84 4.53 -23.28
C LEU A 442 -28.11 3.73 -23.05
N ARG A 443 -28.04 2.75 -22.14
CA ARG A 443 -29.17 1.92 -21.73
C ARG A 443 -29.52 2.27 -20.29
N CYS A 444 -30.23 3.38 -20.17
CA CYS A 444 -30.56 4.04 -18.92
C CYS A 444 -32.05 4.39 -18.91
N ASN A 445 -32.60 4.72 -17.75
CA ASN A 445 -33.95 5.29 -17.67
C ASN A 445 -33.99 6.66 -18.37
N SER A 446 -35.14 7.11 -18.85
CA SER A 446 -35.27 8.45 -19.44
C SER A 446 -36.22 9.31 -18.60
N LEU A 447 -35.96 10.60 -18.47
CA LEU A 447 -36.86 11.51 -17.75
C LEU A 447 -38.07 11.87 -18.62
N GLU A 448 -39.27 11.86 -18.03
CA GLU A 448 -40.47 12.38 -18.71
C GLU A 448 -40.60 13.89 -18.52
N LEU A 449 -40.83 14.62 -19.61
CA LEU A 449 -41.00 16.07 -19.63
C LEU A 449 -42.46 16.44 -19.94
N ASP A 450 -42.96 17.50 -19.29
CA ASP A 450 -44.25 18.11 -19.61
C ASP A 450 -44.17 19.06 -20.82
N GLY A 451 -45.32 19.62 -21.22
CA GLY A 451 -45.40 20.55 -22.37
C GLY A 451 -44.63 21.87 -22.21
N SER A 452 -44.06 22.14 -21.03
CA SER A 452 -43.19 23.29 -20.75
C SER A 452 -41.70 22.93 -20.73
N GLY A 453 -41.35 21.65 -20.92
CA GLY A 453 -39.97 21.15 -20.88
C GLY A 453 -39.44 20.88 -19.48
N LEU A 454 -40.31 20.84 -18.47
CA LEU A 454 -39.97 20.48 -17.09
C LEU A 454 -40.24 19.00 -16.84
N THR A 455 -39.41 18.37 -16.02
CA THR A 455 -39.59 16.98 -15.62
C THR A 455 -40.89 16.81 -14.82
N THR A 456 -41.68 15.80 -15.16
CA THR A 456 -42.90 15.45 -14.42
C THR A 456 -42.58 14.76 -13.09
N GLY A 457 -41.34 14.27 -12.95
CA GLY A 457 -40.89 13.39 -11.87
C GLY A 457 -41.02 11.90 -12.20
N ALA A 458 -41.71 11.55 -13.30
CA ALA A 458 -41.81 10.17 -13.77
C ALA A 458 -40.61 9.78 -14.64
N LEU A 459 -40.26 8.50 -14.62
CA LEU A 459 -39.22 7.92 -15.48
C LEU A 459 -39.85 6.99 -16.51
N ARG A 460 -39.36 7.09 -17.75
CA ARG A 460 -39.50 6.02 -18.73
C ARG A 460 -38.49 4.94 -18.39
N LYS A 461 -39.00 3.86 -17.81
CA LYS A 461 -38.29 2.71 -17.27
C LYS A 461 -37.74 1.85 -18.41
N ARG A 462 -36.42 1.84 -18.60
CA ARG A 462 -35.74 1.00 -19.61
C ARG A 462 -34.82 -0.04 -18.97
N VAL A 463 -34.12 0.34 -17.90
CA VAL A 463 -33.23 -0.54 -17.14
C VAL A 463 -33.42 -0.20 -15.66
N GLN A 464 -34.02 -1.11 -14.90
CA GLN A 464 -34.38 -0.89 -13.49
C GLN A 464 -33.91 -1.98 -12.55
N SER A 465 -33.51 -3.13 -13.10
CA SER A 465 -33.15 -4.30 -12.32
C SER A 465 -32.05 -5.12 -12.98
N ALA A 466 -31.54 -6.11 -12.25
CA ALA A 466 -30.61 -7.11 -12.78
C ALA A 466 -31.20 -7.86 -14.00
N ARG A 467 -32.52 -8.13 -13.97
CA ARG A 467 -33.26 -8.74 -15.09
C ARG A 467 -33.21 -7.87 -16.34
N ASP A 468 -33.39 -6.56 -16.20
CA ASP A 468 -33.33 -5.64 -17.33
C ASP A 468 -31.93 -5.51 -17.90
N LYS A 469 -30.89 -5.48 -17.04
CA LYS A 469 -29.49 -5.51 -17.51
C LYS A 469 -29.21 -6.74 -18.37
N ARG A 470 -29.71 -7.91 -17.93
CA ARG A 470 -29.60 -9.17 -18.67
C ARG A 470 -30.38 -9.13 -19.99
N ALA A 471 -31.60 -8.60 -19.99
CA ALA A 471 -32.41 -8.44 -21.19
C ALA A 471 -31.76 -7.48 -22.21
N ALA A 472 -31.20 -6.37 -21.74
CA ALA A 472 -30.44 -5.43 -22.56
C ALA A 472 -29.23 -6.09 -23.23
N LEU A 473 -28.52 -6.96 -22.50
CA LEU A 473 -27.42 -7.73 -23.05
C LEU A 473 -27.88 -8.70 -24.14
N ALA A 474 -28.99 -9.41 -23.90
CA ALA A 474 -29.56 -10.35 -24.86
C ALA A 474 -30.01 -9.64 -26.16
N GLU A 475 -30.61 -8.46 -26.05
CA GLU A 475 -30.98 -7.64 -27.20
C GLU A 475 -29.74 -7.19 -27.99
N LEU A 476 -28.70 -6.72 -27.31
CA LEU A 476 -27.43 -6.36 -27.95
C LEU A 476 -26.84 -7.55 -28.71
N ARG A 477 -26.82 -8.73 -28.07
CA ARG A 477 -26.30 -9.95 -28.67
C ARG A 477 -27.07 -10.36 -29.93
N ALA A 478 -28.38 -10.15 -29.95
CA ALA A 478 -29.22 -10.40 -31.13
C ALA A 478 -28.96 -9.44 -32.31
N ARG A 479 -28.40 -8.25 -32.06
CA ARG A 479 -28.04 -7.27 -33.10
C ARG A 479 -26.65 -7.50 -33.68
N LEU A 480 -25.77 -8.20 -32.97
CA LEU A 480 -24.42 -8.51 -33.47
C LEU A 480 -24.51 -9.50 -34.64
N PRO A 481 -23.63 -9.40 -35.66
CA PRO A 481 -23.63 -10.31 -36.79
C PRO A 481 -23.51 -11.75 -36.30
N ALA A 482 -24.43 -12.64 -36.71
CA ALA A 482 -24.34 -14.05 -36.38
C ALA A 482 -23.00 -14.59 -36.90
N ASP A 483 -22.27 -15.32 -36.04
CA ASP A 483 -21.10 -16.08 -36.46
C ASP A 483 -21.50 -16.91 -37.69
N ALA A 484 -20.77 -16.76 -38.79
CA ALA A 484 -21.03 -17.54 -40.00
C ALA A 484 -20.92 -19.03 -39.63
N ALA A 485 -22.08 -19.65 -39.41
CA ALA A 485 -22.16 -21.08 -39.15
C ALA A 485 -21.65 -21.79 -40.39
N ASP A 486 -20.60 -22.58 -40.18
CA ASP A 486 -19.96 -23.41 -41.20
C ASP A 486 -20.98 -24.42 -41.73
N SER A 487 -21.70 -24.02 -42.78
CA SER A 487 -22.61 -24.86 -43.53
C SER A 487 -21.82 -25.50 -44.67
N GLY A 488 -21.49 -26.77 -44.50
CA GLY A 488 -20.70 -27.52 -45.45
C GLY A 488 -21.30 -27.52 -46.86
N SER A 489 -20.49 -27.10 -47.83
CA SER A 489 -20.41 -27.75 -49.15
C SER A 489 -19.09 -27.35 -49.81
N GLY A 490 -18.37 -28.35 -50.33
CA GLY A 490 -16.98 -28.23 -50.71
C GLY A 490 -16.72 -27.36 -51.94
N SER A 491 -15.61 -26.63 -51.92
CA SER A 491 -14.65 -26.61 -53.03
C SER A 491 -13.30 -26.07 -52.54
N SER A 492 -12.24 -26.70 -53.02
CA SER A 492 -10.84 -26.41 -52.70
C SER A 492 -10.42 -25.01 -53.17
N GLY A 493 -9.97 -24.17 -52.24
CA GLY A 493 -9.32 -22.89 -52.54
C GLY A 493 -8.61 -22.34 -51.29
N SER A 494 -7.30 -22.15 -51.39
CA SER A 494 -6.42 -21.71 -50.31
C SER A 494 -6.62 -20.23 -49.94
N SER A 495 -7.13 -19.96 -48.74
CA SER A 495 -6.80 -18.80 -47.90
C SER A 495 -7.51 -18.96 -46.55
N SER A 496 -6.80 -19.38 -45.50
CA SER A 496 -7.36 -19.54 -44.16
C SER A 496 -7.57 -18.17 -43.49
N SER A 497 -8.67 -17.48 -43.82
CA SER A 497 -9.23 -16.41 -43.01
C SER A 497 -10.19 -17.03 -41.99
N SER A 498 -9.70 -17.37 -40.78
CA SER A 498 -10.56 -17.82 -39.69
C SER A 498 -11.45 -16.66 -39.23
N SER A 499 -12.74 -16.70 -39.53
CA SER A 499 -13.74 -15.83 -38.91
C SER A 499 -13.85 -16.19 -37.43
N ASN A 500 -13.26 -15.35 -36.57
CA ASN A 500 -13.30 -15.52 -35.12
C ASN A 500 -14.65 -15.02 -34.56
N PRO A 501 -15.21 -15.64 -33.52
CA PRO A 501 -16.54 -15.33 -33.02
C PRO A 501 -16.65 -13.92 -32.43
N ALA A 502 -17.84 -13.32 -32.56
CA ALA A 502 -18.15 -11.98 -32.09
C ALA A 502 -18.21 -11.89 -30.55
N ALA A 503 -17.07 -11.72 -29.87
CA ALA A 503 -17.02 -11.74 -28.40
C ALA A 503 -17.54 -10.45 -27.75
N LEU A 504 -18.31 -10.59 -26.68
CA LEU A 504 -18.87 -9.51 -25.87
C LEU A 504 -18.27 -9.53 -24.45
N ALA A 505 -17.66 -8.41 -24.04
CA ALA A 505 -17.16 -8.23 -22.68
C ALA A 505 -18.13 -7.37 -21.86
N TYR A 506 -18.43 -7.79 -20.63
CA TYR A 506 -19.20 -7.00 -19.67
C TYR A 506 -18.32 -6.69 -18.45
N VAL A 507 -18.19 -5.42 -18.08
CA VAL A 507 -17.49 -4.99 -16.85
C VAL A 507 -18.50 -4.50 -15.83
N GLY A 508 -18.50 -5.09 -14.63
CA GLY A 508 -19.34 -4.68 -13.51
C GLY A 508 -18.71 -5.02 -12.15
N ASP A 509 -19.41 -4.68 -11.08
CA ASP A 509 -18.87 -4.75 -9.71
C ASP A 509 -19.89 -5.26 -8.67
N SER A 510 -21.16 -5.43 -9.06
CA SER A 510 -22.25 -5.69 -8.13
C SER A 510 -23.03 -6.98 -8.43
N THR A 511 -23.89 -7.39 -7.49
CA THR A 511 -24.85 -8.50 -7.73
C THR A 511 -25.89 -8.18 -8.80
N SER A 512 -26.16 -6.90 -9.07
CA SER A 512 -27.10 -6.50 -10.12
C SER A 512 -26.55 -6.80 -11.52
N ASP A 513 -25.23 -6.84 -11.66
CA ASP A 513 -24.54 -7.15 -12.92
C ASP A 513 -24.38 -8.65 -13.15
N LEU A 514 -24.55 -9.47 -12.11
CA LEU A 514 -24.13 -10.87 -12.09
C LEU A 514 -24.73 -11.69 -13.24
N GLY A 515 -26.03 -11.54 -13.50
CA GLY A 515 -26.70 -12.24 -14.60
C GLY A 515 -26.15 -11.83 -15.97
N ALA A 516 -25.94 -10.52 -16.19
CA ALA A 516 -25.39 -10.01 -17.44
C ALA A 516 -23.91 -10.40 -17.63
N MET A 517 -23.11 -10.36 -16.57
CA MET A 517 -21.71 -10.82 -16.62
C MET A 517 -21.62 -12.30 -17.01
N LEU A 518 -22.49 -13.16 -16.47
CA LEU A 518 -22.48 -14.60 -16.79
C LEU A 518 -22.99 -14.93 -18.20
N ASP A 519 -23.89 -14.11 -18.74
CA ASP A 519 -24.41 -14.26 -20.11
C ASP A 519 -23.46 -13.65 -21.17
N SER A 520 -22.50 -12.84 -20.74
CA SER A 520 -21.44 -12.31 -21.59
C SER A 520 -20.38 -13.36 -21.91
N ASP A 521 -19.61 -13.16 -22.99
CA ASP A 521 -18.50 -14.06 -23.31
C ASP A 521 -17.34 -13.90 -22.33
N PHE A 522 -17.15 -12.68 -21.82
CA PHE A 522 -16.19 -12.37 -20.77
C PHE A 522 -16.83 -11.45 -19.74
N GLY A 523 -17.32 -12.06 -18.66
CA GLY A 523 -17.82 -11.33 -17.49
C GLY A 523 -16.65 -10.90 -16.60
N ILE A 524 -16.39 -9.61 -16.54
CA ILE A 524 -15.27 -9.00 -15.84
C ILE A 524 -15.77 -8.31 -14.58
N VAL A 525 -15.30 -8.78 -13.43
CA VAL A 525 -15.55 -8.17 -12.12
C VAL A 525 -14.43 -7.18 -11.83
N ILE A 526 -14.79 -5.97 -11.44
CA ILE A 526 -13.87 -4.96 -10.94
C ILE A 526 -14.24 -4.56 -9.51
N GLY A 527 -13.24 -4.27 -8.69
CA GLY A 527 -13.46 -3.90 -7.28
C GLY A 527 -13.75 -5.09 -6.37
N SER A 528 -14.00 -4.81 -5.09
CA SER A 528 -14.21 -5.83 -4.06
C SER A 528 -15.60 -5.70 -3.46
N ASN A 529 -16.52 -6.58 -3.84
CA ASN A 529 -17.88 -6.64 -3.31
C ASN A 529 -18.10 -7.95 -2.51
N ALA A 530 -18.24 -7.82 -1.19
CA ALA A 530 -18.39 -8.97 -0.29
C ALA A 530 -19.69 -9.75 -0.54
N LEU A 531 -20.79 -9.06 -0.85
CA LEU A 531 -22.08 -9.67 -1.16
C LEU A 531 -22.00 -10.45 -2.48
N LEU A 532 -21.43 -9.85 -3.53
CA LEU A 532 -21.20 -10.53 -4.80
C LEU A 532 -20.42 -11.83 -4.60
N ARG A 533 -19.32 -11.79 -3.85
CA ARG A 533 -18.52 -13.00 -3.55
C ARG A 533 -19.30 -14.04 -2.74
N ARG A 534 -20.16 -13.61 -1.81
CA ARG A 534 -21.04 -14.51 -1.05
C ARG A 534 -22.03 -15.21 -1.98
N VAL A 535 -22.68 -14.45 -2.87
CA VAL A 535 -23.60 -14.99 -3.89
C VAL A 535 -22.86 -15.96 -4.82
N CYS A 536 -21.67 -15.60 -5.30
CA CYS A 536 -20.88 -16.47 -6.17
C CYS A 536 -20.58 -17.83 -5.51
N ARG A 537 -20.16 -17.84 -4.23
CA ARG A 537 -19.94 -19.11 -3.51
C ARG A 537 -21.23 -19.90 -3.31
N ARG A 538 -22.32 -19.23 -2.94
CA ARG A 538 -23.62 -19.89 -2.71
C ARG A 538 -24.15 -20.62 -3.94
N PHE A 539 -23.84 -20.13 -5.15
CA PHE A 539 -24.29 -20.70 -6.42
C PHE A 539 -23.17 -21.35 -7.25
N GLY A 540 -21.98 -21.59 -6.67
CA GLY A 540 -20.90 -22.32 -7.34
C GLY A 540 -20.28 -21.59 -8.54
N ILE A 541 -20.34 -20.26 -8.54
CA ILE A 541 -19.72 -19.39 -9.56
C ILE A 541 -18.23 -19.22 -9.23
N ARG A 542 -17.38 -19.46 -10.22
CA ARG A 542 -15.92 -19.33 -10.09
C ARG A 542 -15.50 -17.92 -10.49
N ILE A 543 -14.63 -17.32 -9.69
CA ILE A 543 -13.99 -16.05 -10.01
C ILE A 543 -12.49 -16.33 -10.20
N LEU A 544 -12.00 -16.17 -11.43
CA LEU A 544 -10.62 -16.43 -11.81
C LEU A 544 -9.89 -15.11 -12.14
N PRO A 545 -8.56 -15.04 -12.09
CA PRO A 545 -7.83 -13.84 -12.52
C PRO A 545 -8.07 -13.55 -14.01
N LEU A 546 -8.23 -12.26 -14.36
CA LEU A 546 -8.54 -11.83 -15.72
C LEU A 546 -7.49 -12.28 -16.75
N GLY A 547 -6.21 -12.31 -16.37
CA GLY A 547 -5.14 -12.85 -17.20
C GLY A 547 -5.35 -14.30 -17.67
N SER A 548 -6.09 -15.11 -16.90
CA SER A 548 -6.31 -16.54 -17.20
C SER A 548 -7.47 -16.84 -18.13
N ALA A 549 -8.25 -15.84 -18.51
CA ALA A 549 -9.33 -16.02 -19.47
C ALA A 549 -8.79 -16.62 -20.78
N PRO A 550 -9.52 -17.56 -21.41
CA PRO A 550 -9.11 -18.14 -22.68
C PRO A 550 -9.15 -17.08 -23.79
N LEU A 551 -8.39 -17.30 -24.87
CA LEU A 551 -8.53 -16.48 -26.07
C LEU A 551 -9.84 -16.72 -26.82
N ASP A 552 -10.29 -17.98 -26.86
CA ASP A 552 -11.56 -18.36 -27.46
C ASP A 552 -12.66 -18.30 -26.40
N PRO A 553 -13.63 -17.38 -26.49
CA PRO A 553 -14.71 -17.26 -25.51
C PRO A 553 -15.53 -18.54 -25.36
N ARG A 554 -15.62 -19.37 -26.40
CA ARG A 554 -16.35 -20.66 -26.35
C ARG A 554 -15.73 -21.68 -25.39
N ARG A 555 -14.50 -21.41 -24.92
CA ARG A 555 -13.79 -22.21 -23.92
C ARG A 555 -13.98 -21.70 -22.49
N VAL A 556 -14.66 -20.57 -22.30
CA VAL A 556 -15.04 -20.11 -20.96
C VAL A 556 -16.07 -21.09 -20.42
N PRO A 557 -15.78 -21.80 -19.30
CA PRO A 557 -16.74 -22.79 -18.84
C PRO A 557 -17.91 -22.10 -18.10
N PRO A 558 -19.09 -22.73 -18.04
CA PRO A 558 -20.26 -22.15 -17.40
C PRO A 558 -20.00 -21.72 -15.95
N GLY A 559 -20.66 -20.64 -15.51
CA GLY A 559 -20.53 -20.15 -14.13
C GLY A 559 -19.14 -19.58 -13.83
N THR A 560 -18.48 -18.95 -14.80
CA THR A 560 -17.13 -18.39 -14.63
C THR A 560 -17.12 -16.90 -14.88
N LEU A 561 -16.53 -16.16 -13.95
CA LEU A 561 -16.24 -14.73 -14.04
C LEU A 561 -14.73 -14.49 -13.90
N TYR A 562 -14.29 -13.33 -14.35
CA TYR A 562 -12.89 -12.93 -14.35
C TYR A 562 -12.68 -11.66 -13.56
N GLU A 563 -11.82 -11.69 -12.56
CA GLU A 563 -11.54 -10.53 -11.70
C GLU A 563 -10.32 -9.76 -12.20
N ALA A 564 -10.51 -8.45 -12.42
CA ALA A 564 -9.45 -7.51 -12.74
C ALA A 564 -8.82 -6.96 -11.44
N ILE A 565 -7.86 -7.68 -10.88
CA ILE A 565 -7.16 -7.31 -9.62
C ILE A 565 -6.38 -6.00 -9.81
N GLY A 566 -5.77 -5.80 -10.98
CA GLY A 566 -5.11 -4.55 -11.36
C GLY A 566 -6.07 -3.44 -11.80
N GLY A 567 -7.39 -3.66 -11.62
CA GLY A 567 -8.45 -2.74 -12.01
C GLY A 567 -8.46 -2.44 -13.50
N TRP A 568 -8.84 -1.21 -13.85
CA TRP A 568 -8.99 -0.76 -15.24
C TRP A 568 -7.71 -0.85 -16.08
N ALA A 569 -6.52 -0.82 -15.46
CA ALA A 569 -5.25 -1.01 -16.17
C ALA A 569 -5.12 -2.44 -16.71
N GLU A 570 -5.52 -3.44 -15.91
CA GLU A 570 -5.55 -4.83 -16.33
C GLU A 570 -6.63 -5.07 -17.39
N VAL A 571 -7.81 -4.47 -17.23
CA VAL A 571 -8.88 -4.50 -18.27
C VAL A 571 -8.36 -3.92 -19.59
N ARG A 572 -7.65 -2.79 -19.55
CA ARG A 572 -7.03 -2.19 -20.75
C ARG A 572 -6.06 -3.15 -21.43
N ALA A 573 -5.17 -3.78 -20.66
CA ALA A 573 -4.21 -4.75 -21.18
C ALA A 573 -4.89 -6.00 -21.74
N PHE A 574 -5.94 -6.48 -21.09
CA PHE A 574 -6.76 -7.60 -21.54
C PHE A 574 -7.46 -7.31 -22.87
N LEU A 575 -8.02 -6.11 -23.01
CA LEU A 575 -8.77 -5.69 -24.19
C LEU A 575 -7.85 -5.35 -25.37
N PHE A 576 -6.76 -4.62 -25.13
CA PHE A 576 -5.96 -3.99 -26.21
C PHE A 576 -4.50 -4.46 -26.27
N GLY A 577 -4.06 -5.30 -25.35
CA GLY A 577 -2.67 -5.68 -25.17
C GLY A 577 -1.85 -4.61 -24.44
N VAL A 578 -0.60 -4.95 -24.12
CA VAL A 578 0.37 -4.01 -23.55
C VAL A 578 1.23 -3.48 -24.71
N GLU A 579 1.22 -2.15 -24.93
CA GLU A 579 2.16 -1.54 -25.88
C GLU A 579 3.58 -1.72 -25.34
N ARG A 580 4.38 -2.58 -25.99
CA ARG A 580 5.81 -2.66 -25.70
C ARG A 580 6.45 -1.35 -26.18
N PRO A 581 7.32 -0.69 -25.39
CA PRO A 581 8.28 0.25 -25.94
C PRO A 581 9.00 -0.46 -27.09
N SER A 582 9.04 0.13 -28.28
CA SER A 582 9.72 -0.49 -29.42
C SER A 582 11.18 -0.78 -29.04
N GLU A 583 11.71 -1.92 -29.47
CA GLU A 583 13.12 -2.31 -29.25
C GLU A 583 14.11 -1.25 -29.80
N ALA A 584 13.65 -0.28 -30.59
CA ALA A 584 14.43 0.87 -31.06
C ALA A 584 14.72 1.93 -29.97
N ALA A 585 13.99 1.93 -28.85
CA ALA A 585 14.21 2.87 -27.73
C ALA A 585 15.22 2.35 -26.68
N ALA A 586 15.69 1.11 -26.81
CA ALA A 586 16.72 0.51 -25.96
C ALA A 586 18.16 0.76 -26.45
N ALA A 587 18.34 1.51 -27.55
CA ALA A 587 19.64 2.01 -27.96
C ALA A 587 19.89 3.36 -27.27
N ALA A 588 20.91 3.40 -26.41
CA ALA A 588 21.39 4.61 -25.75
C ALA A 588 21.49 5.81 -26.72
N PRO A 589 21.10 7.03 -26.31
CA PRO A 589 21.34 8.19 -27.16
C PRO A 589 22.84 8.47 -27.16
N ALA A 590 23.45 8.28 -28.34
CA ALA A 590 24.72 8.89 -28.67
C ALA A 590 24.55 10.41 -28.62
N VAL A 591 25.48 11.07 -27.91
CA VAL A 591 25.63 12.52 -27.87
C VAL A 591 25.90 13.03 -29.28
N GLY A 592 24.98 13.83 -29.84
CA GLY A 592 25.10 14.49 -31.13
C GLY A 592 24.23 15.75 -31.15
N GLY A 593 24.86 16.92 -31.29
CA GLY A 593 24.25 18.23 -31.04
C GLY A 593 23.31 18.76 -32.14
N GLY A 594 22.62 19.86 -31.83
CA GLY A 594 21.93 20.69 -32.82
C GLY A 594 20.67 21.38 -32.31
N ALA A 595 20.76 22.69 -32.14
CA ALA A 595 19.78 23.66 -31.63
C ALA A 595 18.43 23.82 -32.40
N ALA A 596 17.51 24.51 -31.71
CA ALA A 596 16.35 25.32 -32.16
C ALA A 596 15.03 24.55 -32.43
N ASN A 597 13.85 24.91 -31.92
CA ASN A 597 13.26 26.22 -31.61
C ASN A 597 12.30 26.15 -30.40
N SER A 598 12.52 27.00 -29.39
CA SER A 598 11.60 27.27 -28.29
C SER A 598 11.18 28.74 -28.32
N THR A 599 10.04 29.08 -28.91
CA THR A 599 9.54 30.48 -28.88
C THR A 599 8.02 30.63 -28.78
N ALA A 600 7.25 29.57 -28.50
CA ALA A 600 5.79 29.71 -28.33
C ALA A 600 5.31 29.65 -26.86
N VAL A 601 6.14 29.21 -25.92
CA VAL A 601 5.74 28.99 -24.51
C VAL A 601 6.10 30.16 -23.59
N GLU A 602 7.09 30.98 -23.96
CA GLU A 602 7.57 32.08 -23.11
C GLU A 602 6.66 33.32 -23.11
N ALA A 603 5.74 33.46 -24.07
CA ALA A 603 4.87 34.63 -24.17
C ALA A 603 3.64 34.59 -23.23
N ALA A 604 3.26 33.42 -22.69
CA ALA A 604 2.08 33.30 -21.83
C ALA A 604 2.39 33.48 -20.32
N VAL A 605 3.67 33.42 -19.92
CA VAL A 605 4.08 33.46 -18.50
C VAL A 605 4.40 34.88 -18.03
N ALA A 606 4.54 35.85 -18.93
CA ALA A 606 4.97 37.21 -18.60
C ALA A 606 3.87 38.14 -18.04
N ALA A 607 2.61 37.70 -17.90
CA ALA A 607 1.49 38.62 -17.65
C ALA A 607 0.93 38.67 -16.22
N VAL A 608 1.41 37.88 -15.25
CA VAL A 608 0.92 37.98 -13.85
C VAL A 608 2.08 37.82 -12.86
N GLY A 609 2.87 38.89 -12.70
CA GLY A 609 3.84 39.02 -11.61
C GLY A 609 3.36 40.04 -10.59
N ALA A 610 3.22 39.62 -9.32
CA ALA A 610 3.77 40.28 -8.12
C ALA A 610 3.24 39.64 -6.82
N GLY A 611 4.10 38.90 -6.09
CA GLY A 611 3.88 38.53 -4.68
C GLY A 611 4.25 37.08 -4.28
N SER A 612 5.43 36.92 -3.66
CA SER A 612 5.99 35.78 -2.88
C SER A 612 5.37 34.37 -2.86
N CYS A 613 6.17 33.34 -3.23
CA CYS A 613 6.53 32.13 -2.44
C CYS A 613 7.24 31.10 -3.36
N SER A 614 8.42 30.59 -2.95
CA SER A 614 9.30 29.73 -3.75
C SER A 614 8.90 28.24 -3.76
N SER A 615 8.71 27.70 -4.97
CA SER A 615 8.80 26.30 -5.46
C SER A 615 8.57 25.09 -4.52
N THR A 616 7.57 24.29 -4.86
CA THR A 616 7.10 23.04 -4.24
C THR A 616 7.85 21.77 -4.72
N SER A 617 9.14 21.60 -4.44
CA SER A 617 9.85 20.33 -4.70
C SER A 617 10.42 19.71 -3.42
N LEU A 618 10.14 18.42 -3.20
CA LEU A 618 10.63 17.64 -2.05
C LEU A 618 12.16 17.48 -2.16
N PRO A 619 12.98 17.93 -1.18
CA PRO A 619 14.44 17.75 -1.21
C PRO A 619 14.84 16.27 -1.17
N ARG A 620 15.91 15.90 -1.88
CA ARG A 620 16.36 14.51 -2.08
C ARG A 620 17.82 14.34 -1.67
N VAL A 621 18.12 13.29 -0.91
CA VAL A 621 19.50 12.95 -0.52
C VAL A 621 19.82 11.51 -0.88
N LEU A 622 20.93 11.31 -1.59
CA LEU A 622 21.51 9.98 -1.83
C LEU A 622 22.52 9.65 -0.73
N SER A 623 22.25 8.62 0.08
CA SER A 623 23.23 8.05 1.01
C SER A 623 23.95 6.85 0.40
N ILE A 624 25.28 6.89 0.41
CA ILE A 624 26.16 5.84 -0.10
C ILE A 624 26.90 5.22 1.09
N ALA A 625 26.41 4.08 1.60
CA ALA A 625 26.90 3.51 2.86
C ALA A 625 26.66 2.00 2.96
N GLY A 626 27.27 1.36 3.96
CA GLY A 626 27.04 -0.04 4.29
C GLY A 626 25.72 -0.26 5.04
N SER A 627 25.18 -1.48 4.96
CA SER A 627 23.98 -1.92 5.68
C SER A 627 24.35 -2.46 7.07
N ASP A 628 23.72 -1.94 8.12
CA ASP A 628 23.78 -2.47 9.48
C ASP A 628 22.53 -3.32 9.75
N SER A 629 22.70 -4.64 9.88
CA SER A 629 21.60 -5.57 10.18
C SER A 629 20.88 -5.27 11.49
N GLY A 630 21.54 -4.64 12.47
CA GLY A 630 20.93 -4.20 13.72
C GLY A 630 20.07 -2.93 13.57
N GLY A 631 20.12 -2.28 12.41
CA GLY A 631 19.34 -1.10 12.06
C GLY A 631 19.67 0.15 12.90
N GLY A 632 20.79 0.16 13.61
CA GLY A 632 21.21 1.24 14.51
C GLY A 632 22.16 2.25 13.87
N ALA A 633 22.93 1.82 12.87
CA ALA A 633 23.90 2.60 12.10
C ALA A 633 23.69 2.34 10.58
N GLY A 634 24.74 2.58 9.78
CA GLY A 634 24.73 2.32 8.34
C GLY A 634 23.61 3.05 7.58
N ILE A 635 23.21 2.47 6.45
CA ILE A 635 22.16 3.02 5.59
C ILE A 635 20.81 3.12 6.32
N GLN A 636 20.53 2.24 7.28
CA GLN A 636 19.31 2.26 8.07
C GLN A 636 19.23 3.52 8.95
N ALA A 637 20.32 3.87 9.63
CA ALA A 637 20.40 5.13 10.38
C ALA A 637 20.29 6.34 9.45
N ASP A 638 20.89 6.26 8.26
CA ASP A 638 20.83 7.33 7.27
C ASP A 638 19.41 7.59 6.79
N ILE A 639 18.68 6.56 6.33
CA ILE A 639 17.28 6.68 5.92
C ILE A 639 16.44 7.25 7.05
N LYS A 640 16.57 6.72 8.27
CA LYS A 640 15.81 7.18 9.44
C LYS A 640 16.09 8.63 9.77
N ALA A 641 17.36 9.05 9.72
CA ALA A 641 17.76 10.43 9.94
C ALA A 641 17.19 11.35 8.84
N LEU A 642 17.38 11.02 7.56
CA LEU A 642 16.90 11.81 6.43
C LEU A 642 15.37 11.99 6.45
N LEU A 643 14.62 10.91 6.65
CA LEU A 643 13.17 10.94 6.75
C LEU A 643 12.69 11.74 7.97
N SER A 644 13.36 11.60 9.13
CA SER A 644 13.04 12.40 10.32
C SER A 644 13.26 13.90 10.13
N ARG A 645 14.03 14.29 9.10
CA ARG A 645 14.27 15.67 8.72
C ARG A 645 13.42 16.11 7.52
N GLY A 646 12.49 15.29 7.02
CA GLY A 646 11.56 15.68 5.95
C GLY A 646 12.21 15.74 4.56
N VAL A 647 13.14 14.83 4.28
CA VAL A 647 13.88 14.73 3.02
C VAL A 647 13.70 13.33 2.42
N PHE A 648 13.54 13.24 1.11
CA PHE A 648 13.46 11.95 0.41
C PHE A 648 14.82 11.26 0.41
N ALA A 649 14.87 10.06 1.00
CA ALA A 649 16.10 9.30 1.15
C ALA A 649 16.27 8.28 0.01
N MET A 650 17.39 8.35 -0.70
CA MET A 650 17.81 7.37 -1.71
C MET A 650 19.11 6.71 -1.24
N THR A 651 19.41 5.53 -1.77
CA THR A 651 20.53 4.72 -1.26
C THR A 651 21.36 4.07 -2.34
N ALA A 652 22.66 3.90 -2.08
CA ALA A 652 23.53 2.98 -2.80
C ALA A 652 24.37 2.20 -1.78
N LEU A 653 24.25 0.88 -1.78
CA LEU A 653 24.88 0.01 -0.78
C LEU A 653 26.34 -0.26 -1.15
N THR A 654 27.23 -0.09 -0.17
CA THR A 654 28.67 -0.32 -0.32
C THR A 654 29.12 -1.66 0.25
N ALA A 655 28.44 -2.16 1.28
CA ALA A 655 28.66 -3.46 1.89
C ALA A 655 27.45 -3.87 2.73
N LEU A 656 27.28 -5.17 2.95
CA LEU A 656 26.35 -5.72 3.93
C LEU A 656 27.14 -6.15 5.16
N THR A 657 26.65 -5.87 6.37
CA THR A 657 27.30 -6.32 7.60
C THR A 657 26.37 -7.21 8.41
N ALA A 658 26.83 -8.39 8.79
CA ALA A 658 26.19 -9.15 9.86
C ALA A 658 26.60 -8.49 11.17
N GLN A 659 25.78 -7.53 11.61
CA GLN A 659 26.06 -6.68 12.76
C GLN A 659 24.87 -6.66 13.72
N ASN A 660 25.17 -6.65 15.02
CA ASN A 660 24.20 -6.45 16.09
C ASN A 660 24.81 -5.58 17.21
N THR A 661 24.13 -5.43 18.35
CA THR A 661 24.60 -4.57 19.44
C THR A 661 25.91 -5.05 20.10
N HIS A 662 26.31 -6.30 19.91
CA HIS A 662 27.56 -6.86 20.44
C HIS A 662 28.75 -6.66 19.50
N GLY A 663 28.50 -6.36 18.22
CA GLY A 663 29.56 -6.07 17.25
C GLY A 663 29.22 -6.59 15.85
N VAL A 664 30.26 -6.68 15.03
CA VAL A 664 30.21 -7.12 13.63
C VAL A 664 30.80 -8.53 13.56
N SER A 665 30.04 -9.49 13.04
CA SER A 665 30.48 -10.87 12.83
C SER A 665 30.95 -11.13 11.39
N ALA A 666 30.43 -10.39 10.41
CA ALA A 666 30.87 -10.48 9.02
C ALA A 666 30.64 -9.18 8.25
N VAL A 667 31.45 -8.95 7.23
CA VAL A 667 31.32 -7.85 6.26
C VAL A 667 31.39 -8.45 4.86
N HIS A 668 30.38 -8.18 4.03
CA HIS A 668 30.31 -8.56 2.62
C HIS A 668 30.33 -7.29 1.75
N ALA A 669 31.47 -7.01 1.13
CA ALA A 669 31.63 -5.84 0.26
C ALA A 669 30.80 -5.98 -1.03
N VAL A 670 30.11 -4.92 -1.43
CA VAL A 670 29.41 -4.87 -2.72
C VAL A 670 30.45 -4.65 -3.83
N PRO A 671 30.39 -5.40 -4.95
CA PRO A 671 31.30 -5.19 -6.08
C PRO A 671 31.27 -3.73 -6.59
N PRO A 672 32.43 -3.08 -6.82
CA PRO A 672 32.50 -1.66 -7.21
C PRO A 672 31.67 -1.31 -8.45
N ASP A 673 31.64 -2.17 -9.47
CA ASP A 673 30.83 -1.97 -10.67
C ASP A 673 29.32 -1.95 -10.37
N PHE A 674 28.88 -2.75 -9.39
CA PHE A 674 27.49 -2.73 -8.96
C PHE A 674 27.17 -1.51 -8.11
N LEU A 675 28.12 -1.05 -7.28
CA LEU A 675 28.02 0.24 -6.60
C LEU A 675 27.86 1.40 -7.60
N ARG A 676 28.66 1.41 -8.68
CA ARG A 676 28.54 2.41 -9.75
C ARG A 676 27.16 2.39 -10.39
N ARG A 677 26.65 1.20 -10.76
CA ARG A 677 25.31 1.04 -11.35
C ARG A 677 24.19 1.53 -10.43
N GLN A 678 24.30 1.32 -9.12
CA GLN A 678 23.34 1.85 -8.16
C GLN A 678 23.33 3.39 -8.16
N ILE A 679 24.52 4.00 -8.13
CA ILE A 679 24.66 5.47 -8.13
C ILE A 679 24.11 6.06 -9.44
N ASP A 680 24.46 5.48 -10.59
CA ASP A 680 24.00 5.95 -11.90
C ASP A 680 22.49 5.79 -12.08
N ALA A 681 21.90 4.68 -11.58
CA ALA A 681 20.45 4.46 -11.63
C ALA A 681 19.68 5.52 -10.84
N VAL A 682 20.17 5.88 -9.64
CA VAL A 682 19.51 6.90 -8.81
C VAL A 682 19.73 8.30 -9.38
N LEU A 683 20.97 8.69 -9.62
CA LEU A 683 21.29 10.06 -10.04
C LEU A 683 20.87 10.34 -11.49
N GLY A 684 20.79 9.32 -12.35
CA GLY A 684 20.38 9.46 -13.75
C GLY A 684 18.87 9.63 -13.95
N ASP A 685 18.04 9.14 -13.03
CA ASP A 685 16.57 9.26 -13.08
C ASP A 685 16.07 10.31 -12.07
N LEU A 686 16.37 10.09 -10.79
CA LEU A 686 15.81 10.87 -9.70
C LEU A 686 16.62 12.11 -9.35
N GLY A 687 17.89 12.20 -9.74
CA GLY A 687 18.82 13.24 -9.31
C GLY A 687 19.07 13.24 -7.78
N ALA A 688 19.77 14.26 -7.27
CA ALA A 688 19.94 14.49 -5.84
C ALA A 688 20.22 15.96 -5.55
N ASP A 689 19.82 16.42 -4.35
CA ASP A 689 20.07 17.77 -3.85
C ASP A 689 21.21 17.81 -2.82
N ALA A 690 21.58 16.65 -2.24
CA ALA A 690 22.88 16.42 -1.59
C ALA A 690 23.24 14.92 -1.60
N ILE A 691 24.53 14.62 -1.38
CA ILE A 691 25.06 13.25 -1.22
C ILE A 691 25.68 13.12 0.17
N LYS A 692 25.42 12.00 0.83
CA LYS A 692 26.11 11.57 2.05
C LYS A 692 26.89 10.29 1.78
N THR A 693 28.13 10.18 2.27
CA THR A 693 28.87 8.92 2.26
C THR A 693 29.10 8.40 3.68
N GLY A 694 28.92 7.09 3.88
CA GLY A 694 29.26 6.38 5.11
C GLY A 694 30.41 5.39 4.90
N MET A 695 30.31 4.21 5.51
CA MET A 695 31.30 3.14 5.38
C MET A 695 31.57 2.76 3.91
N LEU A 696 32.85 2.73 3.53
CA LEU A 696 33.33 2.24 2.23
C LEU A 696 34.33 1.12 2.49
N PRO A 697 34.11 -0.11 2.00
CA PRO A 697 34.87 -1.28 2.44
C PRO A 697 36.31 -1.31 1.94
N ASN A 698 36.57 -0.73 0.76
CA ASN A 698 37.90 -0.76 0.11
C ASN A 698 38.16 0.50 -0.73
N ALA A 699 39.39 0.64 -1.22
CA ALA A 699 39.84 1.80 -1.99
C ALA A 699 39.15 1.93 -3.37
N GLU A 700 38.70 0.81 -3.95
CA GLU A 700 37.99 0.79 -5.24
C GLU A 700 36.60 1.42 -5.11
N CYS A 701 35.86 1.09 -4.05
CA CYS A 701 34.58 1.77 -3.75
C CYS A 701 34.77 3.28 -3.55
N VAL A 702 35.84 3.71 -2.90
CA VAL A 702 36.17 5.15 -2.76
C VAL A 702 36.38 5.81 -4.13
N ALA A 703 37.12 5.15 -5.03
CA ALA A 703 37.38 5.66 -6.37
C ALA A 703 36.08 5.78 -7.19
N VAL A 704 35.21 4.77 -7.16
CA VAL A 704 33.91 4.77 -7.84
C VAL A 704 33.04 5.94 -7.37
N VAL A 705 32.93 6.15 -6.05
CA VAL A 705 32.12 7.25 -5.50
C VAL A 705 32.71 8.60 -5.89
N ALA A 706 34.02 8.78 -5.79
CA ALA A 706 34.68 10.02 -6.16
C ALA A 706 34.49 10.35 -7.67
N GLU A 707 34.59 9.35 -8.53
CA GLU A 707 34.36 9.51 -9.98
C GLU A 707 32.91 9.89 -10.29
N ALA A 708 31.94 9.22 -9.66
CA ALA A 708 30.53 9.54 -9.83
C ALA A 708 30.22 10.99 -9.40
N VAL A 709 30.70 11.41 -8.22
CA VAL A 709 30.50 12.79 -7.75
C VAL A 709 31.10 13.82 -8.71
N ARG A 710 32.32 13.59 -9.23
CA ARG A 710 32.93 14.49 -10.22
C ARG A 710 32.12 14.57 -11.51
N SER A 711 31.64 13.43 -11.99
CA SER A 711 30.85 13.35 -13.23
C SER A 711 29.56 14.16 -13.12
N TYR A 712 28.81 13.99 -12.03
CA TYR A 712 27.54 14.71 -11.83
C TYR A 712 27.72 16.20 -11.52
N ARG A 713 28.81 16.60 -10.83
CA ARG A 713 29.14 18.03 -10.65
C ARG A 713 29.58 18.70 -11.95
N GLY A 714 30.33 17.99 -12.80
CA GLY A 714 30.79 18.47 -14.11
C GLY A 714 29.64 18.84 -15.06
N ALA A 715 28.44 18.31 -14.83
CA ALA A 715 27.21 18.60 -15.58
C ALA A 715 26.48 19.88 -15.09
N GLY A 716 27.09 20.73 -14.26
CA GLY A 716 26.54 22.03 -13.86
C GLY A 716 25.67 22.04 -12.60
N HIS A 717 25.66 20.94 -11.82
CA HIS A 717 24.85 20.82 -10.61
C HIS A 717 25.65 21.20 -9.35
N ALA A 718 25.10 22.11 -8.54
CA ALA A 718 25.59 22.35 -7.19
C ALA A 718 25.16 21.17 -6.29
N LEU A 719 26.07 20.24 -6.03
CA LEU A 719 25.78 19.00 -5.29
C LEU A 719 26.62 18.93 -4.01
N PRO A 720 26.10 19.38 -2.86
CA PRO A 720 26.76 19.26 -1.57
C PRO A 720 27.12 17.80 -1.26
N LEU A 721 28.33 17.58 -0.77
CA LEU A 721 28.83 16.26 -0.40
C LEU A 721 29.24 16.27 1.09
N VAL A 722 28.56 15.45 1.90
CA VAL A 722 28.91 15.21 3.30
C VAL A 722 29.63 13.86 3.39
N VAL A 723 30.89 13.88 3.84
CA VAL A 723 31.71 12.67 3.96
C VAL A 723 31.85 12.28 5.43
N ASP A 724 31.25 11.15 5.82
CA ASP A 724 31.49 10.53 7.12
C ASP A 724 32.58 9.44 6.97
N PRO A 725 33.82 9.68 7.41
CA PRO A 725 34.96 8.82 7.10
C PRO A 725 35.01 7.62 8.04
N VAL A 726 34.03 6.73 7.94
CA VAL A 726 33.91 5.53 8.78
C VAL A 726 35.03 4.55 8.45
N LEU A 727 36.03 4.46 9.33
CA LEU A 727 37.21 3.58 9.17
C LEU A 727 37.18 2.34 10.08
N VAL A 728 36.53 2.45 11.24
CA VAL A 728 36.46 1.40 12.26
C VAL A 728 35.04 1.38 12.82
N SER A 729 34.51 0.21 13.17
CA SER A 729 33.20 0.13 13.80
C SER A 729 33.26 0.78 15.19
N THR A 730 32.12 1.25 15.66
CA THR A 730 31.96 1.73 17.05
C THR A 730 32.27 0.65 18.08
N SER A 731 32.21 -0.63 17.70
CA SER A 731 32.62 -1.80 18.50
C SER A 731 34.11 -2.19 18.37
N GLY A 732 34.90 -1.46 17.58
CA GLY A 732 36.35 -1.63 17.44
C GLY A 732 36.82 -2.61 16.36
N HIS A 733 35.92 -3.11 15.50
CA HIS A 733 36.25 -4.00 14.40
C HIS A 733 36.68 -3.19 13.17
N ALA A 734 37.72 -3.63 12.45
CA ALA A 734 38.14 -2.97 11.21
C ALA A 734 37.03 -3.16 10.15
N LEU A 735 36.42 -2.06 9.72
CA LEU A 735 35.34 -2.04 8.73
C LEU A 735 35.85 -1.75 7.30
N ALA A 736 37.12 -1.39 7.19
CA ALA A 736 37.76 -0.98 5.96
C ALA A 736 39.10 -1.69 5.80
N GLU A 737 39.39 -2.15 4.58
CA GLU A 737 40.66 -2.77 4.23
C GLU A 737 41.82 -1.75 4.26
N GLY A 738 43.06 -2.27 4.29
CA GLY A 738 44.25 -1.43 4.24
C GLY A 738 44.27 -0.52 3.01
N GLY A 739 44.36 0.80 3.22
CA GLY A 739 44.46 1.80 2.15
C GLY A 739 43.22 2.68 1.92
N VAL A 740 42.08 2.39 2.56
CA VAL A 740 40.86 3.23 2.45
C VAL A 740 41.09 4.66 2.93
N ALA A 741 41.74 4.86 4.09
CA ALA A 741 42.04 6.20 4.61
C ALA A 741 42.86 7.03 3.61
N ALA A 742 43.86 6.42 2.97
CA ALA A 742 44.67 7.08 1.95
C ALA A 742 43.86 7.40 0.68
N ALA A 743 42.94 6.51 0.29
CA ALA A 743 42.04 6.76 -0.84
C ALA A 743 41.06 7.91 -0.54
N LEU A 744 40.49 7.96 0.67
CA LEU A 744 39.60 9.03 1.11
C LEU A 744 40.30 10.39 1.05
N LEU A 745 41.50 10.51 1.63
CA LEU A 745 42.30 11.74 1.63
C LEU A 745 42.64 12.24 0.22
N ARG A 746 43.00 11.33 -0.68
CA ARG A 746 43.45 11.69 -2.04
C ARG A 746 42.30 11.94 -3.01
N GLN A 747 41.17 11.23 -2.86
CA GLN A 747 40.16 11.17 -3.91
C GLN A 747 38.81 11.78 -3.53
N LEU A 748 38.30 11.49 -2.32
CA LEU A 748 36.91 11.81 -1.95
C LEU A 748 36.79 13.05 -1.06
N ILE A 749 37.60 13.15 0.01
CA ILE A 749 37.57 14.29 0.94
C ILE A 749 37.82 15.63 0.22
N PRO A 750 38.72 15.75 -0.77
CA PRO A 750 38.87 17.00 -1.53
C PRO A 750 37.59 17.49 -2.22
N LEU A 751 36.60 16.62 -2.44
CA LEU A 751 35.30 16.98 -3.02
C LEU A 751 34.26 17.37 -1.95
N ALA A 752 34.55 17.16 -0.67
CA ALA A 752 33.58 17.32 0.40
C ALA A 752 33.21 18.79 0.65
N THR A 753 31.91 19.04 0.81
CA THR A 753 31.39 20.27 1.41
C THR A 753 31.70 20.29 2.90
N VAL A 754 31.59 19.14 3.56
CA VAL A 754 32.06 18.94 4.93
C VAL A 754 32.46 17.48 5.14
N VAL A 755 33.58 17.25 5.81
CA VAL A 755 33.97 15.93 6.31
C VAL A 755 33.76 15.90 7.83
N THR A 756 33.21 14.79 8.37
CA THR A 756 32.74 14.71 9.75
C THR A 756 33.46 13.66 10.61
N PRO A 757 34.79 13.66 10.75
CA PRO A 757 35.49 12.63 11.52
C PRO A 757 35.22 12.72 13.03
N ASN A 758 35.13 11.57 13.72
CA ASN A 758 35.32 11.50 15.17
C ASN A 758 36.82 11.55 15.54
N LEU A 759 37.17 11.52 16.82
CA LEU A 759 38.58 11.58 17.22
C LEU A 759 39.39 10.41 16.66
N PRO A 760 39.03 9.11 16.86
CA PRO A 760 39.78 8.01 16.27
C PRO A 760 39.97 8.12 14.75
N GLU A 761 38.94 8.54 14.01
CA GLU A 761 38.98 8.75 12.56
C GLU A 761 39.92 9.91 12.19
N ALA A 762 39.85 11.04 12.89
CA ALA A 762 40.74 12.18 12.67
C ALA A 762 42.20 11.80 12.91
N GLN A 763 42.48 11.05 13.98
CA GLN A 763 43.83 10.54 14.27
C GLN A 763 44.32 9.60 13.17
N ALA A 764 43.46 8.68 12.70
CA ALA A 764 43.80 7.76 11.62
C ALA A 764 44.10 8.50 10.29
N LEU A 765 43.30 9.51 9.96
CA LEU A 765 43.51 10.34 8.76
C LEU A 765 44.78 11.20 8.86
N LEU A 766 45.21 11.57 10.07
CA LEU A 766 46.43 12.33 10.33
C LEU A 766 47.67 11.45 10.59
N GLY A 767 47.58 10.14 10.39
CA GLY A 767 48.72 9.23 10.54
C GLY A 767 49.10 8.92 12.00
N GLY A 768 48.13 8.97 12.91
CA GLY A 768 48.29 8.53 14.31
C GLY A 768 48.57 9.65 15.32
N GLU A 769 48.43 10.92 14.93
CA GLU A 769 48.55 12.06 15.84
C GLU A 769 47.59 11.92 17.04
N GLN A 770 48.01 12.31 18.24
CA GLN A 770 47.17 12.22 19.45
C GLN A 770 46.31 13.47 19.61
N ILE A 771 44.99 13.30 19.66
CA ILE A 771 44.02 14.38 19.89
C ILE A 771 43.38 14.16 21.26
N VAL A 772 43.86 14.89 22.27
CA VAL A 772 43.49 14.68 23.68
C VAL A 772 42.67 15.82 24.28
N ASP A 773 42.52 16.94 23.56
CA ASP A 773 41.81 18.13 23.99
C ASP A 773 41.16 18.89 22.81
N VAL A 774 40.35 19.90 23.14
CA VAL A 774 39.64 20.73 22.15
C VAL A 774 40.63 21.50 21.27
N GLU A 775 41.77 21.94 21.81
CA GLU A 775 42.82 22.60 21.01
C GLU A 775 43.44 21.64 19.98
N GLY A 776 43.62 20.36 20.34
CA GLY A 776 43.97 19.29 19.42
C GLY A 776 42.94 19.12 18.31
N MET A 777 41.65 19.17 18.64
CA MET A 777 40.58 19.11 17.63
C MET A 777 40.65 20.29 16.65
N ARG A 778 40.91 21.51 17.14
CA ARG A 778 41.08 22.70 16.28
C ARG A 778 42.27 22.55 15.32
N ARG A 779 43.41 22.05 15.82
CA ARG A 779 44.60 21.80 14.99
C ARG A 779 44.31 20.74 13.94
N ALA A 780 43.69 19.63 14.34
CA ALA A 780 43.32 18.55 13.43
C ALA A 780 42.37 19.01 12.32
N ALA A 781 41.35 19.81 12.66
CA ALA A 781 40.42 20.36 11.68
C ALA A 781 41.13 21.23 10.62
N LYS A 782 42.03 22.11 11.05
CA LYS A 782 42.84 22.96 10.15
C LYS A 782 43.79 22.15 9.30
N GLN A 783 44.46 21.15 9.87
CA GLN A 783 45.42 20.32 9.17
C GLN A 783 44.75 19.45 8.11
N LEU A 784 43.63 18.79 8.44
CA LEU A 784 42.85 18.00 7.47
C LEU A 784 42.33 18.88 6.31
N GLN A 785 41.85 20.09 6.62
CA GLN A 785 41.42 21.04 5.60
C GLN A 785 42.59 21.47 4.70
N ALA A 786 43.75 21.81 5.29
CA ALA A 786 44.93 22.22 4.53
C ALA A 786 45.51 21.09 3.66
N MET A 787 45.46 19.84 4.15
CA MET A 787 45.98 18.67 3.42
C MET A 787 45.09 18.26 2.25
N THR A 788 43.78 18.43 2.37
CA THR A 788 42.81 17.89 1.40
C THR A 788 42.15 18.95 0.52
N GLY A 789 42.16 20.22 0.96
CA GLY A 789 41.49 21.33 0.28
C GLY A 789 39.96 21.27 0.35
N CYS A 790 39.37 20.43 1.21
CA CYS A 790 37.92 20.36 1.37
C CYS A 790 37.34 21.69 1.89
N ALA A 791 36.05 21.93 1.67
CA ALA A 791 35.43 23.20 2.07
C ALA A 791 35.35 23.37 3.59
N ALA A 792 35.05 22.30 4.33
CA ALA A 792 34.98 22.35 5.79
C ALA A 792 35.28 21.01 6.46
N VAL A 793 35.70 21.06 7.73
CA VAL A 793 35.98 19.88 8.58
C VAL A 793 35.27 20.04 9.92
N LEU A 794 34.40 19.08 10.28
CA LEU A 794 33.72 18.99 11.58
C LEU A 794 34.29 17.83 12.39
N VAL A 795 35.19 18.13 13.34
CA VAL A 795 35.74 17.13 14.27
C VAL A 795 34.77 16.93 15.43
N LYS A 796 34.23 15.71 15.57
CA LYS A 796 33.22 15.35 16.59
C LYS A 796 33.91 14.99 17.91
N GLY A 797 33.56 15.68 19.00
CA GLY A 797 34.27 15.58 20.28
C GLY A 797 33.69 14.60 21.29
N GLY A 798 32.61 13.88 20.96
CA GLY A 798 31.94 12.90 21.84
C GLY A 798 32.80 11.72 22.35
N HIS A 799 34.12 11.74 22.13
CA HIS A 799 35.11 10.81 22.67
C HIS A 799 36.07 11.44 23.69
N LEU A 800 36.08 12.78 23.84
CA LEU A 800 36.73 13.49 24.93
C LEU A 800 35.86 13.33 26.19
N ARG A 801 36.03 12.22 26.92
CA ARG A 801 35.25 11.99 28.15
C ARG A 801 35.54 13.12 29.17
N PRO A 802 34.50 13.66 29.82
CA PRO A 802 34.70 14.60 30.94
C PRO A 802 35.43 13.89 32.10
N PRO A 803 36.25 14.62 32.89
CA PRO A 803 36.84 14.05 34.10
C PRO A 803 35.73 13.56 35.06
N PRO A 804 35.98 12.47 35.82
CA PRO A 804 35.02 12.01 36.83
C PRO A 804 34.79 13.09 37.88
N PRO A 805 33.56 13.20 38.45
CA PRO A 805 33.31 14.15 39.53
C PRO A 805 34.22 13.85 40.73
N PRO A 806 34.71 14.88 41.45
CA PRO A 806 35.56 14.66 42.62
C PRO A 806 34.80 13.85 43.70
N PRO A 807 35.50 13.00 44.48
CA PRO A 807 34.86 12.28 45.58
C PRO A 807 34.28 13.27 46.61
N PRO A 808 33.12 12.98 47.21
CA PRO A 808 32.53 13.87 48.21
C PRO A 808 33.49 14.02 49.40
N THR A 809 33.90 15.25 49.70
CA THR A 809 34.73 15.54 50.87
C THR A 809 33.92 15.34 52.14
N ALA A 810 34.51 14.74 53.17
CA ALA A 810 33.86 14.38 54.44
C ALA A 810 33.32 15.57 55.26
N ASN A 811 33.58 16.81 54.82
CA ASN A 811 32.96 18.00 55.37
C ASN A 811 31.97 18.53 54.33
N GLY A 812 30.68 18.45 54.66
CA GLY A 812 29.55 18.84 53.84
C GLY A 812 29.44 20.35 53.59
N ASP A 813 30.51 20.96 53.09
CA ASP A 813 30.47 22.30 52.54
C ASP A 813 29.82 22.21 51.16
N ALA A 814 28.76 22.99 50.96
CA ALA A 814 28.02 23.08 49.71
C ALA A 814 28.97 23.48 48.57
N ALA A 815 29.41 22.49 47.79
CA ALA A 815 30.17 22.71 46.58
C ALA A 815 29.29 23.51 45.60
N THR A 816 29.79 24.69 45.25
CA THR A 816 29.35 25.51 44.12
C THR A 816 29.09 24.64 42.89
N SER A 817 27.89 24.76 42.30
CA SER A 817 27.46 24.20 41.01
C SER A 817 28.50 23.33 40.29
N ASP A 818 28.36 22.00 40.39
CA ASP A 818 29.20 21.05 39.65
C ASP A 818 29.28 21.46 38.16
N PRO A 819 30.47 21.49 37.54
CA PRO A 819 30.58 21.77 36.12
C PRO A 819 29.82 20.70 35.33
N VAL A 820 28.76 21.11 34.62
CA VAL A 820 28.00 20.22 33.73
C VAL A 820 28.96 19.71 32.65
N ALA A 821 29.17 18.39 32.61
CA ALA A 821 29.95 17.75 31.57
C ALA A 821 29.47 18.18 30.18
N GLU A 822 30.37 18.71 29.35
CA GLU A 822 30.05 19.19 27.99
C GLU A 822 30.58 18.24 26.91
N SER A 823 29.84 18.12 25.82
CA SER A 823 30.32 17.61 24.53
C SER A 823 30.56 18.80 23.59
N ILE A 824 31.74 18.86 22.96
CA ILE A 824 32.17 19.99 22.12
C ILE A 824 32.55 19.46 20.74
N ASP A 825 31.88 19.92 19.70
CA ASP A 825 32.28 19.64 18.30
C ASP A 825 32.93 20.89 17.69
N VAL A 826 33.97 20.70 16.88
CA VAL A 826 34.75 21.80 16.29
C VAL A 826 34.62 21.79 14.77
N LEU A 827 34.04 22.85 14.21
CA LEU A 827 33.95 23.07 12.77
C LEU A 827 34.99 24.09 12.33
N TYR A 828 35.77 23.76 11.30
CA TYR A 828 36.58 24.73 10.56
C TYR A 828 36.03 24.87 9.15
N ASP A 829 35.60 26.07 8.77
CA ASP A 829 34.97 26.35 7.46
C ASP A 829 35.96 26.81 6.37
N GLY A 830 37.26 26.61 6.61
CA GLY A 830 38.36 27.10 5.76
C GLY A 830 38.81 28.53 6.10
N SER A 831 38.05 29.27 6.91
CA SER A 831 38.41 30.63 7.36
C SER A 831 38.39 30.77 8.88
N SER A 832 37.35 30.24 9.52
CA SER A 832 36.99 30.50 10.91
C SER A 832 36.71 29.19 11.64
N LEU A 833 37.03 29.17 12.93
CA LEU A 833 36.71 28.07 13.83
C LEU A 833 35.41 28.35 14.58
N HIS A 834 34.50 27.38 14.57
CA HIS A 834 33.23 27.43 15.28
C HIS A 834 33.13 26.24 16.22
N GLU A 835 32.69 26.50 17.45
CA GLU A 835 32.47 25.44 18.45
C GLU A 835 30.98 25.25 18.70
N PHE A 836 30.56 23.99 18.72
CA PHE A 836 29.22 23.62 19.12
C PHE A 836 29.26 22.93 20.48
N ARG A 837 28.85 23.66 21.52
CA ARG A 837 28.81 23.19 22.90
C ARG A 837 27.42 22.66 23.26
N GLY A 838 27.36 21.65 24.10
CA GLY A 838 26.11 21.06 24.55
C GLY A 838 26.34 20.06 25.69
N PRO A 839 25.31 19.68 26.44
CA PRO A 839 25.49 18.81 27.58
C PRO A 839 25.87 17.40 27.12
N TRP A 840 26.72 16.74 27.90
CA TRP A 840 27.08 15.35 27.74
C TRP A 840 25.91 14.46 28.12
N ILE A 841 25.47 13.58 27.22
CA ILE A 841 24.36 12.66 27.49
C ILE A 841 24.93 11.33 27.98
N HIS A 842 24.76 11.04 29.27
CA HIS A 842 25.16 9.78 29.87
C HIS A 842 24.20 8.66 29.47
N THR A 843 24.50 7.98 28.36
CA THR A 843 23.73 6.81 27.89
C THR A 843 24.63 5.78 27.19
N GLY A 844 24.25 4.51 27.26
CA GLY A 844 24.82 3.44 26.43
C GLY A 844 24.20 3.37 25.04
N ASN A 845 23.18 4.19 24.75
CA ASN A 845 22.41 4.13 23.50
C ASN A 845 23.02 5.07 22.44
N THR A 846 24.28 4.83 22.10
CA THR A 846 25.12 5.69 21.26
C THR A 846 25.45 5.08 19.90
N HIS A 847 24.95 3.87 19.61
CA HIS A 847 25.19 3.19 18.34
C HIS A 847 24.58 4.00 17.18
N GLY A 848 25.39 4.31 16.17
CA GLY A 848 24.98 5.06 14.98
C GLY A 848 25.05 6.58 15.05
N THR A 849 25.43 7.17 16.19
CA THR A 849 25.45 8.64 16.41
C THR A 849 26.19 9.42 15.32
N GLY A 850 27.31 8.89 14.84
CA GLY A 850 28.10 9.48 13.74
C GLY A 850 27.32 9.54 12.42
N CYS A 851 26.81 8.39 11.96
CA CYS A 851 26.03 8.29 10.72
C CYS A 851 24.81 9.23 10.75
N THR A 852 24.10 9.24 11.88
CA THR A 852 22.91 10.05 12.07
C THR A 852 23.21 11.55 12.00
N LEU A 853 24.32 12.01 12.59
CA LEU A 853 24.72 13.42 12.52
C LEU A 853 25.01 13.84 11.07
N ALA A 854 25.82 13.05 10.36
CA ALA A 854 26.20 13.36 8.97
C ALA A 854 24.98 13.36 8.03
N SER A 855 24.06 12.42 8.22
CA SER A 855 22.82 12.34 7.46
C SER A 855 21.88 13.51 7.76
N ALA A 856 21.76 13.94 9.02
CA ALA A 856 20.98 15.12 9.36
C ALA A 856 21.59 16.42 8.80
N ILE A 857 22.91 16.56 8.80
CA ILE A 857 23.59 17.70 8.12
C ILE A 857 23.25 17.71 6.63
N SER A 858 23.32 16.54 5.98
CA SER A 858 23.02 16.39 4.54
C SER A 858 21.57 16.78 4.22
N ALA A 859 20.63 16.41 5.08
CA ALA A 859 19.22 16.79 4.95
C ALA A 859 19.01 18.31 5.01
N GLU A 860 19.67 18.99 5.95
CA GLU A 860 19.54 20.45 6.06
C GLU A 860 20.23 21.18 4.90
N LEU A 861 21.37 20.68 4.41
CA LEU A 861 22.01 21.20 3.21
C LEU A 861 21.13 21.04 1.95
N ALA A 862 20.46 19.88 1.79
CA ALA A 862 19.56 19.63 0.67
C ALA A 862 18.35 20.58 0.66
N LYS A 863 17.93 21.08 1.83
CA LYS A 863 16.90 22.14 1.95
C LYS A 863 17.42 23.54 1.65
N GLY A 864 18.71 23.68 1.35
CA GLY A 864 19.37 24.95 1.06
C GLY A 864 19.86 25.71 2.30
N LEU A 865 19.90 25.09 3.50
CA LEU A 865 20.49 25.76 4.66
C LEU A 865 22.00 25.95 4.46
N PRO A 866 22.58 27.08 4.87
CA PRO A 866 24.03 27.22 4.95
C PRO A 866 24.62 26.23 5.97
N LEU A 867 25.90 25.88 5.78
CA LEU A 867 26.57 24.82 6.54
C LEU A 867 26.49 25.01 8.07
N LEU A 868 26.76 26.21 8.58
CA LEU A 868 26.80 26.45 10.02
C LEU A 868 25.41 26.23 10.70
N PRO A 869 24.30 26.82 10.20
CA PRO A 869 22.95 26.47 10.61
C PRO A 869 22.59 24.99 10.44
N ALA A 870 23.03 24.35 9.34
CA ALA A 870 22.77 22.93 9.09
C ALA A 870 23.40 22.04 10.18
N VAL A 871 24.65 22.31 10.57
CA VAL A 871 25.35 21.61 11.66
C VAL A 871 24.66 21.85 13.00
N ALA A 872 24.28 23.10 13.30
CA ALA A 872 23.58 23.44 14.54
C ALA A 872 22.25 22.67 14.69
N ALA A 873 21.43 22.67 13.63
CA ALA A 873 20.13 22.01 13.61
C ALA A 873 20.26 20.49 13.73
N ALA A 874 21.19 19.89 12.97
CA ALA A 874 21.46 18.46 13.00
C ALA A 874 21.91 17.99 14.40
N ARG A 875 22.82 18.75 15.02
CA ARG A 875 23.33 18.44 16.36
C ARG A 875 22.24 18.57 17.44
N ALA A 876 21.42 19.61 17.37
CA ALA A 876 20.31 19.78 18.31
C ALA A 876 19.33 18.60 18.24
N ALA A 877 18.97 18.17 17.04
CA ALA A 877 18.09 17.02 16.83
C ALA A 877 18.71 15.71 17.35
N LEU A 878 20.00 15.49 17.11
CA LEU A 878 20.71 14.30 17.61
C LEU A 878 20.77 14.25 19.14
N LEU A 879 21.10 15.38 19.79
CA LEU A 879 21.15 15.45 21.25
C LEU A 879 19.79 15.15 21.87
N GLU A 880 18.71 15.64 21.26
CA GLU A 880 17.36 15.34 21.71
C GLU A 880 17.03 13.86 21.56
N ALA A 881 17.38 13.26 20.41
CA ALA A 881 17.17 11.84 20.19
C ALA A 881 17.95 10.96 21.18
N LEU A 882 19.18 11.34 21.53
CA LEU A 882 19.99 10.63 22.54
C LEU A 882 19.39 10.76 23.94
N ARG A 883 18.94 11.95 24.33
CA ARG A 883 18.26 12.16 25.62
C ARG A 883 16.98 11.34 25.72
N ALA A 884 16.10 11.47 24.72
CA ALA A 884 14.83 10.77 24.68
C ALA A 884 15.01 9.25 24.57
N SER A 885 16.11 8.78 23.99
CA SER A 885 16.38 7.35 23.88
C SER A 885 17.17 6.80 25.06
N ALA A 886 17.61 7.60 26.04
CA ALA A 886 18.42 7.11 27.15
C ALA A 886 17.84 5.89 27.91
N PRO A 887 16.52 5.79 28.16
CA PRO A 887 15.94 4.62 28.83
C PRO A 887 15.63 3.43 27.91
N LEU A 888 15.84 3.56 26.58
CA LEU A 888 15.56 2.49 25.63
C LEU A 888 16.44 1.27 25.92
N ALA A 889 15.83 0.11 26.07
CA ALA A 889 16.52 -1.16 26.32
C ALA A 889 16.36 -2.07 25.10
N LEU A 890 17.11 -1.77 24.03
CA LEU A 890 17.11 -2.56 22.80
C LEU A 890 18.52 -3.13 22.53
N GLY A 891 18.62 -4.46 22.53
CA GLY A 891 19.88 -5.19 22.52
C GLY A 891 20.62 -5.16 23.85
N SER A 892 21.63 -6.02 24.00
CA SER A 892 22.36 -6.24 25.25
C SER A 892 23.86 -5.93 25.17
N GLY A 893 24.34 -5.46 24.02
CA GLY A 893 25.75 -5.09 23.86
C GLY A 893 26.09 -3.69 24.39
N VAL A 894 27.38 -3.34 24.33
CA VAL A 894 27.94 -2.15 24.99
C VAL A 894 27.39 -0.84 24.41
N GLN A 895 27.18 -0.80 23.09
CA GLN A 895 26.56 0.32 22.40
C GLN A 895 25.24 -0.12 21.77
N ARG A 896 24.15 0.48 22.24
CA ARG A 896 22.78 0.17 21.80
C ARG A 896 22.26 1.29 20.89
N PRO A 897 21.30 1.00 20.00
CA PRO A 897 20.71 2.01 19.13
C PRO A 897 19.84 3.00 19.91
N PHE A 898 19.61 4.17 19.31
CA PHE A 898 18.64 5.17 19.74
C PHE A 898 17.53 5.38 18.70
N HIS A 899 16.40 5.93 19.12
CA HIS A 899 15.21 6.05 18.29
C HIS A 899 15.22 7.37 17.50
N HIS A 900 15.47 7.25 16.19
CA HIS A 900 15.71 8.38 15.30
C HIS A 900 14.50 9.30 15.08
N LEU A 901 13.26 8.83 15.29
CA LEU A 901 12.08 9.71 15.14
C LEU A 901 11.99 10.78 16.23
N HIS A 902 12.79 10.70 17.31
CA HIS A 902 12.94 11.80 18.25
C HIS A 902 13.67 13.01 17.64
N MET A 903 14.21 12.88 16.43
CA MET A 903 14.78 13.98 15.63
C MET A 903 13.73 14.73 14.80
N LEU A 904 12.46 14.28 14.81
CA LEU A 904 11.37 15.01 14.16
C LEU A 904 11.28 16.42 14.75
N PRO A 905 11.09 17.48 13.93
CA PRO A 905 10.83 18.80 14.45
C PRO A 905 9.58 18.76 15.32
N VAL A 906 9.74 19.03 16.62
CA VAL A 906 8.60 19.39 17.47
C VAL A 906 8.06 20.69 16.86
N GLY A 907 6.78 20.72 16.48
CA GLY A 907 6.18 21.81 15.74
C GLY A 907 6.64 23.17 16.26
N ALA A 908 7.25 23.98 15.41
CA ALA A 908 7.62 25.33 15.76
C ALA A 908 6.33 26.07 16.18
N PRO A 909 6.27 26.68 17.37
CA PRO A 909 5.19 27.61 17.67
C PRO A 909 5.28 28.74 16.66
N THR A 910 4.16 29.06 16.01
CA THR A 910 4.03 30.24 15.17
C THR A 910 4.45 31.49 15.95
N PRO A 911 5.21 32.43 15.36
CA PRO A 911 5.62 33.64 16.06
C PRO A 911 4.39 34.48 16.36
N SER A 912 4.01 34.53 17.63
CA SER A 912 3.01 35.46 18.14
C SER A 912 3.70 36.82 18.40
N PRO A 913 3.03 37.96 18.18
CA PRO A 913 3.61 39.27 18.43
C PRO A 913 3.86 39.45 19.94
N THR A 914 5.03 39.99 20.30
CA THR A 914 5.47 40.26 21.68
C THR A 914 4.51 41.19 22.43
N PRO A 915 4.33 41.00 23.76
CA PRO A 915 5.10 41.82 24.72
C PRO A 915 5.47 41.17 26.09
N SER A 916 6.73 41.40 26.50
CA SER A 916 7.28 41.74 27.87
C SER A 916 7.03 40.87 29.14
N PRO A 917 7.78 41.04 30.26
CA PRO A 917 8.70 40.02 30.76
C PRO A 917 8.47 39.56 32.22
N ALA A 918 9.23 38.52 32.62
CA ALA A 918 9.56 38.03 33.98
C ALA A 918 8.60 37.05 34.68
N ALA A 919 9.07 35.81 34.95
CA ALA A 919 9.54 35.29 36.25
C ALA A 919 9.87 33.76 36.13
N PRO A 920 10.55 33.11 37.10
CA PRO A 920 11.60 32.13 36.83
C PRO A 920 11.15 30.66 36.79
N VAL A 921 11.96 29.84 36.12
CA VAL A 921 11.88 28.38 36.08
C VAL A 921 12.29 27.76 37.42
N PRO A 922 11.57 26.76 37.96
CA PRO A 922 12.15 25.76 38.84
C PRO A 922 12.21 24.38 38.18
N SER A 923 13.43 23.92 37.94
CA SER A 923 14.00 22.62 38.34
C SER A 923 13.10 21.37 38.39
N ALA A 924 13.45 20.40 37.54
CA ALA A 924 13.64 18.95 37.79
C ALA A 924 12.97 18.06 36.71
N ALA A 925 13.75 17.22 36.04
CA ALA A 925 13.23 16.14 35.18
C ALA A 925 12.44 15.12 36.02
N PRO A 926 11.39 14.47 35.47
CA PRO A 926 11.51 13.02 35.18
C PRO A 926 10.55 12.43 34.09
N HIS A 927 10.88 11.22 33.61
CA HIS A 927 10.06 10.26 32.82
C HIS A 927 9.57 10.66 31.41
N LEU A 928 9.90 9.86 30.38
CA LEU A 928 9.20 9.91 29.08
C LEU A 928 7.74 9.54 29.30
N ALA A 929 6.90 10.56 29.42
CA ALA A 929 5.57 10.43 29.96
C ALA A 929 4.65 9.73 28.96
N ARG A 930 3.87 8.76 29.46
CA ARG A 930 2.58 8.38 28.85
C ARG A 930 1.78 9.64 28.53
N TYR A 931 0.90 9.57 27.54
CA TYR A 931 -0.02 10.66 27.18
C TYR A 931 -0.60 11.29 28.46
N ASP A 932 -0.43 12.61 28.63
CA ASP A 932 -0.84 13.29 29.88
C ASP A 932 -2.33 13.02 30.12
N LEU A 933 -2.63 12.18 31.13
CA LEU A 933 -4.00 11.80 31.46
C LEU A 933 -4.85 13.01 31.85
N GLY A 934 -4.24 14.07 32.39
CA GLY A 934 -4.91 15.33 32.67
C GLY A 934 -5.31 16.07 31.40
N ALA A 935 -4.44 16.11 30.39
CA ALA A 935 -4.75 16.65 29.07
C ALA A 935 -5.79 15.79 28.33
N LEU A 936 -5.65 14.48 28.35
CA LEU A 936 -6.59 13.56 27.73
C LEU A 936 -7.98 13.66 28.35
N ARG A 937 -8.06 13.79 29.69
CA ARG A 937 -9.33 14.03 30.39
C ARG A 937 -10.03 15.31 29.94
N ARG A 938 -9.28 16.36 29.54
CA ARG A 938 -9.84 17.59 28.94
C ARG A 938 -10.22 17.41 27.47
N GLN A 939 -9.52 16.54 26.73
CA GLN A 939 -9.82 16.23 25.33
C GLN A 939 -11.02 15.29 25.17
N LEU A 940 -11.33 14.48 26.19
CA LEU A 940 -12.44 13.52 26.19
C LEU A 940 -13.82 14.11 26.54
N ARG A 941 -13.94 15.44 26.71
CA ARG A 941 -15.18 16.11 27.13
C ARG A 941 -16.34 15.88 26.15
N LEU A 942 -16.13 16.24 24.89
CA LEU A 942 -17.07 15.95 23.81
C LEU A 942 -16.39 15.11 22.74
N TYR A 943 -16.71 13.82 22.76
CA TYR A 943 -16.15 12.83 21.87
C TYR A 943 -17.16 12.51 20.75
N ALA A 944 -16.89 12.96 19.53
CA ALA A 944 -17.71 12.63 18.38
C ALA A 944 -17.24 11.32 17.73
N VAL A 945 -18.18 10.42 17.43
CA VAL A 945 -17.92 9.18 16.70
C VAL A 945 -18.74 9.20 15.42
N THR A 946 -18.09 9.11 14.25
CA THR A 946 -18.80 9.15 12.96
C THR A 946 -19.66 7.90 12.77
N ASP A 947 -20.69 8.02 11.96
CA ASP A 947 -21.47 6.89 11.49
C ASP A 947 -21.94 7.19 10.06
N PRO A 948 -21.62 6.33 9.08
CA PRO A 948 -21.98 6.56 7.69
C PRO A 948 -23.48 6.79 7.52
N HIS A 949 -24.35 6.10 8.27
CA HIS A 949 -25.80 6.27 8.17
C HIS A 949 -26.27 7.66 8.62
N CYS A 950 -25.59 8.30 9.57
CA CYS A 950 -25.94 9.66 10.00
C CYS A 950 -25.54 10.72 8.96
N ASN A 951 -24.41 10.48 8.30
CA ASN A 951 -23.91 11.34 7.24
C ASN A 951 -24.79 11.23 5.98
N THR A 952 -25.19 10.00 5.63
CA THR A 952 -26.19 9.73 4.59
C THR A 952 -27.50 10.46 4.90
N LYS A 953 -28.08 10.29 6.10
CA LYS A 953 -29.31 10.99 6.58
C LYS A 953 -29.32 12.50 6.40
N THR A 954 -28.15 13.12 6.49
CA THR A 954 -28.02 14.58 6.43
C THR A 954 -27.41 15.07 5.12
N GLY A 955 -27.13 14.16 4.17
CA GLY A 955 -26.52 14.47 2.87
C GLY A 955 -25.09 15.01 2.96
N ARG A 956 -24.40 14.81 4.08
CA ARG A 956 -23.03 15.33 4.27
C ARG A 956 -22.01 14.27 3.93
N SER A 957 -20.96 14.67 3.23
CA SER A 957 -19.74 13.86 3.18
C SER A 957 -19.14 13.71 4.58
N LEU A 958 -18.32 12.67 4.78
CA LEU A 958 -17.59 12.48 6.03
C LEU A 958 -16.78 13.73 6.41
N LEU A 959 -16.13 14.36 5.42
CA LEU A 959 -15.30 15.55 5.66
C LEU A 959 -16.13 16.76 6.10
N GLU A 960 -17.32 16.97 5.53
CA GLU A 960 -18.23 18.05 5.94
C GLU A 960 -18.77 17.81 7.35
N ALA A 961 -19.15 16.57 7.65
CA ALA A 961 -19.59 16.16 8.98
C ALA A 961 -18.50 16.39 10.03
N VAL A 962 -17.28 15.93 9.76
CA VAL A 962 -16.09 16.15 10.60
C VAL A 962 -15.82 17.64 10.78
N THR A 963 -15.85 18.42 9.70
CA THR A 963 -15.61 19.87 9.74
C THR A 963 -16.64 20.59 10.60
N ALA A 964 -17.93 20.28 10.44
CA ALA A 964 -19.00 20.87 11.24
C ALA A 964 -18.87 20.52 12.73
N ALA A 965 -18.59 19.26 13.04
CA ALA A 965 -18.40 18.78 14.40
C ALA A 965 -17.21 19.47 15.11
N VAL A 966 -16.07 19.56 14.40
CA VAL A 966 -14.85 20.21 14.91
C VAL A 966 -15.06 21.72 15.10
N ARG A 967 -15.72 22.42 14.16
CA ARG A 967 -16.10 23.83 14.34
C ARG A 967 -17.05 24.06 15.51
N GLY A 968 -17.87 23.06 15.82
CA GLY A 968 -18.81 23.08 16.94
C GLY A 968 -18.15 22.87 18.30
N GLY A 969 -16.84 22.59 18.35
CA GLY A 969 -16.09 22.44 19.58
C GLY A 969 -15.91 21.00 20.05
N VAL A 970 -16.13 20.00 19.18
CA VAL A 970 -15.72 18.62 19.48
C VAL A 970 -14.25 18.58 19.90
N THR A 971 -13.96 17.92 21.01
CA THR A 971 -12.64 17.93 21.64
C THR A 971 -11.81 16.68 21.32
N ILE A 972 -12.42 15.66 20.73
CA ILE A 972 -11.80 14.45 20.16
C ILE A 972 -12.76 13.81 19.15
N LEU A 973 -12.25 13.29 18.04
CA LEU A 973 -13.07 12.72 16.98
C LEU A 973 -12.60 11.31 16.61
N GLN A 974 -13.53 10.36 16.50
CA GLN A 974 -13.29 9.02 15.99
C GLN A 974 -14.01 8.79 14.67
N ILE A 975 -13.26 8.32 13.68
CA ILE A 975 -13.85 7.84 12.43
C ILE A 975 -14.20 6.37 12.61
N ARG A 976 -15.47 6.05 12.36
CA ARG A 976 -16.02 4.70 12.42
C ARG A 976 -16.82 4.42 11.14
N GLU A 977 -16.08 4.05 10.10
CA GLU A 977 -16.63 3.60 8.82
C GLU A 977 -16.37 2.10 8.69
N LYS A 978 -17.40 1.26 8.93
CA LYS A 978 -17.25 -0.21 8.94
C LYS A 978 -17.42 -0.87 7.58
N ASP A 979 -18.02 -0.15 6.63
CA ASP A 979 -18.47 -0.69 5.34
C ASP A 979 -17.70 -0.10 4.14
N ILE A 980 -16.68 0.72 4.39
CA ILE A 980 -15.84 1.35 3.36
C ILE A 980 -14.62 0.48 3.01
N ASP A 981 -14.26 0.44 1.72
CA ASP A 981 -13.04 -0.23 1.25
C ASP A 981 -11.76 0.35 1.89
N GLY A 982 -10.74 -0.48 2.10
CA GLY A 982 -9.51 -0.09 2.78
C GLY A 982 -8.72 1.04 2.11
N GLY A 983 -8.75 1.14 0.77
CA GLY A 983 -8.08 2.23 0.04
C GLY A 983 -8.81 3.56 0.19
N ASN A 984 -10.13 3.55 0.02
CA ASN A 984 -10.96 4.74 0.20
C ASN A 984 -10.97 5.22 1.65
N PHE A 985 -10.94 4.29 2.61
CA PHE A 985 -10.88 4.62 4.03
C PHE A 985 -9.61 5.38 4.41
N PHE A 986 -8.47 5.02 3.81
CA PHE A 986 -7.21 5.73 4.01
C PHE A 986 -7.29 7.18 3.55
N GLU A 987 -7.82 7.42 2.35
CA GLU A 987 -7.93 8.77 1.78
C GLU A 987 -8.86 9.67 2.60
N GLU A 988 -10.01 9.14 3.01
CA GLU A 988 -10.97 9.87 3.84
C GLU A 988 -10.43 10.17 5.24
N ALA A 989 -9.78 9.18 5.87
CA ALA A 989 -9.13 9.38 7.16
C ALA A 989 -7.99 10.40 7.08
N ALA A 990 -7.20 10.41 6.00
CA ALA A 990 -6.15 11.40 5.78
C ALA A 990 -6.71 12.82 5.56
N ALA A 991 -7.86 12.96 4.88
CA ALA A 991 -8.53 14.25 4.70
C ALA A 991 -9.09 14.78 6.03
N ALA A 992 -9.79 13.93 6.79
CA ALA A 992 -10.31 14.27 8.10
C ALA A 992 -9.20 14.65 9.11
N LEU A 993 -8.06 13.95 9.06
CA LEU A 993 -6.89 14.26 9.90
C LEU A 993 -6.38 15.69 9.69
N LYS A 994 -6.36 16.18 8.45
CA LYS A 994 -5.97 17.57 8.15
C LYS A 994 -6.90 18.58 8.82
N VAL A 995 -8.21 18.33 8.78
CA VAL A 995 -9.21 19.18 9.44
C VAL A 995 -9.04 19.13 10.96
N CYS A 996 -8.99 17.94 11.54
CA CYS A 996 -8.81 17.75 12.97
C CYS A 996 -7.54 18.46 13.50
N ARG A 997 -6.41 18.34 12.80
CA ARG A 997 -5.15 19.03 13.15
C ARG A 997 -5.25 20.55 13.06
N ALA A 998 -5.94 21.08 12.06
CA ALA A 998 -6.13 22.53 11.92
C ALA A 998 -6.84 23.16 13.12
N TYR A 999 -7.65 22.38 13.85
CA TYR A 999 -8.37 22.82 15.04
C TYR A 999 -7.81 22.23 16.35
N GLY A 1000 -6.68 21.51 16.30
CA GLY A 1000 -6.08 20.89 17.48
C GLY A 1000 -6.92 19.77 18.10
N VAL A 1001 -7.80 19.13 17.32
CA VAL A 1001 -8.64 18.01 17.75
C VAL A 1001 -7.92 16.70 17.41
N PRO A 1002 -7.69 15.79 18.36
CA PRO A 1002 -7.08 14.49 18.08
C PRO A 1002 -8.04 13.58 17.29
N LEU A 1003 -7.49 12.88 16.29
CA LEU A 1003 -8.22 11.91 15.47
C LEU A 1003 -7.94 10.47 15.95
N ILE A 1004 -9.00 9.70 16.15
CA ILE A 1004 -8.97 8.28 16.51
C ILE A 1004 -9.54 7.44 15.37
N ILE A 1005 -8.89 6.34 15.03
CA ILE A 1005 -9.41 5.38 14.04
C ILE A 1005 -10.03 4.19 14.77
N ASN A 1006 -11.24 3.81 14.36
CA ASN A 1006 -11.95 2.65 14.92
C ASN A 1006 -11.44 1.33 14.30
N ASP A 1007 -11.04 0.38 15.14
CA ASP A 1007 -10.66 -1.02 14.84
C ASP A 1007 -9.41 -1.22 13.93
N ARG A 1008 -9.23 -0.38 12.89
CA ARG A 1008 -8.21 -0.49 11.84
C ARG A 1008 -6.86 0.15 12.24
N VAL A 1009 -6.07 -0.61 13.01
CA VAL A 1009 -4.73 -0.21 13.48
C VAL A 1009 -3.79 0.12 12.32
N ASP A 1010 -3.88 -0.66 11.24
CA ASP A 1010 -3.14 -0.48 10.00
C ASP A 1010 -3.37 0.90 9.38
N VAL A 1011 -4.63 1.33 9.27
CA VAL A 1011 -5.00 2.64 8.71
C VAL A 1011 -4.55 3.77 9.64
N ALA A 1012 -4.73 3.61 10.95
CA ALA A 1012 -4.29 4.61 11.92
C ALA A 1012 -2.78 4.90 11.83
N LEU A 1013 -1.98 3.85 11.65
CA LEU A 1013 -0.53 3.97 11.47
C LEU A 1013 -0.19 4.59 10.11
N ALA A 1014 -0.87 4.17 9.05
CA ALA A 1014 -0.63 4.66 7.70
C ALA A 1014 -0.95 6.16 7.54
N VAL A 1015 -2.08 6.63 8.07
CA VAL A 1015 -2.44 8.06 7.99
C VAL A 1015 -1.73 8.91 9.03
N GLY A 1016 -1.16 8.28 10.07
CA GLY A 1016 -0.53 8.96 11.19
C GLY A 1016 -1.53 9.61 12.14
N ALA A 1017 -2.66 8.95 12.40
CA ALA A 1017 -3.66 9.39 13.37
C ALA A 1017 -3.12 9.40 14.81
N GLU A 1018 -3.73 10.19 15.68
CA GLU A 1018 -3.30 10.35 17.08
C GLU A 1018 -3.62 9.12 17.95
N GLY A 1019 -4.54 8.25 17.54
CA GLY A 1019 -4.83 7.01 18.26
C GLY A 1019 -5.79 6.03 17.59
N VAL A 1020 -6.07 4.94 18.32
CA VAL A 1020 -6.98 3.86 17.91
C VAL A 1020 -7.97 3.57 19.04
N HIS A 1021 -9.21 3.24 18.68
CA HIS A 1021 -10.19 2.68 19.61
C HIS A 1021 -10.58 1.26 19.19
N VAL A 1022 -10.60 0.33 20.14
CA VAL A 1022 -10.97 -1.09 19.90
C VAL A 1022 -12.05 -1.58 20.87
N GLY A 1023 -12.93 -2.45 20.37
CA GLY A 1023 -13.92 -3.18 21.15
C GLY A 1023 -13.44 -4.56 21.61
N GLN A 1024 -14.35 -5.29 22.27
CA GLN A 1024 -14.07 -6.61 22.85
C GLN A 1024 -13.88 -7.73 21.81
N SER A 1025 -14.38 -7.53 20.58
CA SER A 1025 -14.31 -8.50 19.47
C SER A 1025 -13.22 -8.17 18.45
N ASP A 1026 -12.47 -7.10 18.68
CA ASP A 1026 -11.41 -6.60 17.79
C ASP A 1026 -10.03 -7.10 18.24
N LEU A 1027 -8.95 -6.59 17.64
CA LEU A 1027 -7.58 -6.94 18.05
C LEU A 1027 -7.36 -6.70 19.56
N PRO A 1028 -6.74 -7.64 20.31
CA PRO A 1028 -6.51 -7.48 21.73
C PRO A 1028 -5.73 -6.20 22.06
N ALA A 1029 -6.19 -5.43 23.05
CA ALA A 1029 -5.61 -4.13 23.40
C ALA A 1029 -4.09 -4.15 23.65
N ALA A 1030 -3.55 -5.24 24.23
CA ALA A 1030 -2.11 -5.39 24.46
C ALA A 1030 -1.32 -5.50 23.15
N VAL A 1031 -1.88 -6.18 22.15
CA VAL A 1031 -1.31 -6.29 20.79
C VAL A 1031 -1.37 -4.93 20.11
N VAL A 1032 -2.51 -4.24 20.20
CA VAL A 1032 -2.66 -2.89 19.63
C VAL A 1032 -1.67 -1.90 20.26
N ARG A 1033 -1.50 -1.93 21.59
CA ARG A 1033 -0.50 -1.10 22.30
C ARG A 1033 0.91 -1.38 21.79
N ALA A 1034 1.27 -2.65 21.60
CA ALA A 1034 2.57 -3.03 21.05
C ALA A 1034 2.78 -2.48 19.62
N MET A 1035 1.73 -2.45 18.81
CA MET A 1035 1.77 -1.93 17.44
C MET A 1035 1.86 -0.40 17.37
N ILE A 1036 1.06 0.33 18.17
CA ILE A 1036 0.96 1.80 18.06
C ILE A 1036 1.99 2.56 18.91
N GLY A 1037 2.65 1.87 19.84
CA GLY A 1037 3.66 2.43 20.75
C GLY A 1037 3.05 3.24 21.91
N PRO A 1038 3.86 3.75 22.85
CA PRO A 1038 3.38 4.41 24.07
C PRO A 1038 2.90 5.86 23.87
N ALA A 1039 3.15 6.44 22.69
CA ALA A 1039 2.88 7.86 22.41
C ALA A 1039 1.51 8.12 21.77
N ARG A 1040 0.86 7.08 21.21
CA ARG A 1040 -0.47 7.19 20.60
C ARG A 1040 -1.56 6.78 21.57
N ILE A 1041 -2.73 7.40 21.43
CA ILE A 1041 -3.87 7.14 22.31
C ILE A 1041 -4.45 5.75 22.00
N LEU A 1042 -4.64 4.93 23.04
CA LEU A 1042 -5.40 3.67 22.97
C LEU A 1042 -6.70 3.79 23.77
N GLY A 1043 -7.84 3.75 23.07
CA GLY A 1043 -9.17 3.63 23.65
C GLY A 1043 -9.66 2.18 23.64
N VAL A 1044 -10.34 1.76 24.71
CA VAL A 1044 -10.95 0.41 24.78
C VAL A 1044 -12.39 0.50 25.26
N SER A 1045 -13.33 -0.14 24.55
CA SER A 1045 -14.72 -0.26 25.00
C SER A 1045 -14.87 -1.31 26.11
N VAL A 1046 -15.58 -0.99 27.18
CA VAL A 1046 -15.79 -1.87 28.35
C VAL A 1046 -17.24 -1.79 28.88
N LYS A 1047 -17.69 -2.87 29.52
CA LYS A 1047 -19.02 -2.98 30.15
C LYS A 1047 -18.97 -3.28 31.64
N THR A 1048 -17.87 -3.85 32.14
CA THR A 1048 -17.75 -4.27 33.55
C THR A 1048 -16.46 -3.77 34.20
N PRO A 1049 -16.42 -3.67 35.55
CA PRO A 1049 -15.20 -3.35 36.29
C PRO A 1049 -13.99 -4.24 35.95
N GLU A 1050 -14.23 -5.53 35.71
CA GLU A 1050 -13.18 -6.51 35.37
C GLU A 1050 -12.58 -6.22 33.99
N GLN A 1051 -13.43 -5.88 33.01
CA GLN A 1051 -12.97 -5.46 31.68
C GLN A 1051 -12.18 -4.15 31.75
N ALA A 1052 -12.59 -3.21 32.60
CA ALA A 1052 -11.85 -1.96 32.83
C ALA A 1052 -10.45 -2.21 33.41
N ALA A 1053 -10.35 -3.10 34.40
CA ALA A 1053 -9.06 -3.50 34.97
C ALA A 1053 -8.16 -4.20 33.93
N ALA A 1054 -8.74 -5.11 33.13
CA ALA A 1054 -8.02 -5.82 32.08
C ALA A 1054 -7.52 -4.87 30.97
N ALA A 1055 -8.36 -3.95 30.50
CA ALA A 1055 -8.00 -2.94 29.50
C ALA A 1055 -6.87 -2.02 30.00
N ARG A 1056 -6.91 -1.63 31.27
CA ARG A 1056 -5.84 -0.86 31.91
C ARG A 1056 -4.52 -1.65 31.95
N ALA A 1057 -4.55 -2.92 32.35
CA ALA A 1057 -3.38 -3.77 32.37
C ALA A 1057 -2.78 -3.97 30.96
N ALA A 1058 -3.65 -4.03 29.95
CA ALA A 1058 -3.28 -4.10 28.54
C ALA A 1058 -2.76 -2.78 27.95
N GLY A 1059 -2.75 -1.68 28.73
CA GLY A 1059 -2.15 -0.41 28.34
C GLY A 1059 -3.11 0.58 27.67
N ALA A 1060 -4.42 0.51 27.93
CA ALA A 1060 -5.36 1.55 27.52
C ALA A 1060 -5.06 2.92 28.18
N ASP A 1061 -5.27 4.02 27.44
CA ASP A 1061 -5.15 5.39 27.95
C ASP A 1061 -6.50 5.97 28.38
N TYR A 1062 -7.60 5.49 27.79
CA TYR A 1062 -8.97 5.80 28.21
C TYR A 1062 -9.92 4.65 27.91
N LEU A 1063 -11.09 4.65 28.56
CA LEU A 1063 -12.11 3.63 28.34
C LEU A 1063 -13.43 4.25 27.84
N GLY A 1064 -14.06 3.59 26.88
CA GLY A 1064 -15.45 3.86 26.50
C GLY A 1064 -16.39 2.92 27.27
N ALA A 1065 -17.16 3.44 28.21
CA ALA A 1065 -18.00 2.63 29.10
C ALA A 1065 -19.47 2.68 28.63
N GLY A 1066 -20.02 1.53 28.21
CA GLY A 1066 -21.39 1.46 27.73
C GLY A 1066 -21.79 0.17 27.00
N ALA A 1067 -23.01 0.04 26.51
CA ALA A 1067 -24.02 1.11 26.37
C ALA A 1067 -24.64 1.56 27.71
N VAL A 1068 -24.73 2.87 27.94
CA VAL A 1068 -25.30 3.45 29.18
C VAL A 1068 -26.82 3.44 29.17
N LEU A 1069 -27.43 3.66 28.01
CA LEU A 1069 -28.87 3.56 27.73
C LEU A 1069 -29.08 2.80 26.40
N PRO A 1070 -30.31 2.32 26.09
CA PRO A 1070 -30.60 1.72 24.79
C PRO A 1070 -30.19 2.66 23.63
N THR A 1071 -29.59 2.10 22.59
CA THR A 1071 -29.03 2.85 21.46
C THR A 1071 -29.58 2.31 20.14
N GLY A 1072 -29.82 3.18 19.16
CA GLY A 1072 -30.20 2.77 17.80
C GLY A 1072 -29.04 2.26 16.93
N THR A 1073 -27.79 2.26 17.43
CA THR A 1073 -26.59 1.95 16.64
C THR A 1073 -26.15 0.47 16.74
N LYS A 1074 -26.53 -0.25 17.81
CA LYS A 1074 -26.31 -1.69 18.03
C LYS A 1074 -27.27 -2.21 19.12
N ASP A 1075 -27.75 -3.45 18.98
CA ASP A 1075 -28.51 -4.15 20.04
C ASP A 1075 -27.54 -4.70 21.10
N THR A 1076 -27.63 -4.22 22.34
CA THR A 1076 -26.63 -4.53 23.38
C THR A 1076 -27.19 -4.35 24.78
N ASP A 1077 -26.71 -5.18 25.71
CA ASP A 1077 -26.98 -5.03 27.15
C ASP A 1077 -26.56 -3.64 27.65
N VAL A 1078 -27.44 -3.05 28.46
CA VAL A 1078 -27.32 -1.70 29.01
C VAL A 1078 -26.80 -1.76 30.44
N ILE A 1079 -25.75 -1.00 30.75
CA ILE A 1079 -25.11 -1.01 32.08
C ILE A 1079 -25.75 0.00 33.07
N GLY A 1080 -26.45 1.01 32.56
CA GLY A 1080 -27.08 2.08 33.35
C GLY A 1080 -26.07 2.99 34.08
N LEU A 1081 -26.57 4.02 34.77
CA LEU A 1081 -25.73 4.98 35.50
C LEU A 1081 -24.97 4.35 36.67
N ALA A 1082 -25.58 3.37 37.36
CA ALA A 1082 -24.93 2.65 38.46
C ALA A 1082 -23.77 1.77 37.96
N GLY A 1083 -23.95 1.07 36.84
CA GLY A 1083 -22.88 0.28 36.21
C GLY A 1083 -21.77 1.17 35.66
N LEU A 1084 -22.13 2.31 35.07
CA LEU A 1084 -21.18 3.33 34.62
C LEU A 1084 -20.31 3.84 35.78
N ALA A 1085 -20.91 4.15 36.93
CA ALA A 1085 -20.17 4.57 38.13
C ALA A 1085 -19.25 3.48 38.69
N ALA A 1086 -19.68 2.21 38.65
CA ALA A 1086 -18.85 1.08 39.06
C ALA A 1086 -17.62 0.89 38.14
N VAL A 1087 -17.82 1.02 36.82
CA VAL A 1087 -16.72 1.00 35.84
C VAL A 1087 -15.78 2.19 36.04
N ALA A 1088 -16.31 3.39 36.30
CA ALA A 1088 -15.52 4.59 36.57
C ALA A 1088 -14.61 4.41 37.79
N ALA A 1089 -15.14 3.84 38.87
CA ALA A 1089 -14.38 3.56 40.09
C ALA A 1089 -13.24 2.55 39.84
N ALA A 1090 -13.50 1.49 39.07
CA ALA A 1090 -12.51 0.46 38.77
C ALA A 1090 -11.43 0.92 37.76
N ALA A 1091 -11.77 1.85 36.87
CA ALA A 1091 -10.87 2.36 35.84
C ALA A 1091 -9.79 3.34 36.38
N ALA A 1092 -9.99 3.91 37.57
CA ALA A 1092 -9.14 4.97 38.11
C ALA A 1092 -7.65 4.57 38.17
N PRO A 1093 -6.71 5.37 37.62
CA PRO A 1093 -6.88 6.78 37.26
C PRO A 1093 -7.21 7.05 35.78
N LEU A 1094 -7.53 6.03 34.96
CA LEU A 1094 -7.84 6.27 33.55
C LEU A 1094 -9.12 7.10 33.39
N PRO A 1095 -9.14 8.11 32.50
CA PRO A 1095 -10.37 8.78 32.14
C PRO A 1095 -11.29 7.81 31.41
N ILE A 1096 -12.59 7.91 31.68
CA ILE A 1096 -13.61 7.17 30.96
C ILE A 1096 -14.59 8.12 30.29
N VAL A 1097 -15.16 7.70 29.17
CA VAL A 1097 -16.26 8.39 28.48
C VAL A 1097 -17.49 7.49 28.47
N ALA A 1098 -18.66 8.09 28.72
CA ALA A 1098 -19.92 7.39 28.60
C ALA A 1098 -20.27 7.18 27.12
N ILE A 1099 -20.59 5.96 26.72
CA ILE A 1099 -20.91 5.62 25.32
C ILE A 1099 -22.27 4.90 25.24
N GLY A 1100 -22.98 5.08 24.13
CA GLY A 1100 -24.25 4.39 23.85
C GLY A 1100 -25.47 4.97 24.58
N GLY A 1101 -26.41 5.52 23.80
CA GLY A 1101 -27.65 6.13 24.32
C GLY A 1101 -27.46 7.49 25.01
N VAL A 1102 -26.28 8.11 24.84
CA VAL A 1102 -25.93 9.40 25.45
C VAL A 1102 -26.38 10.56 24.55
N SER A 1103 -26.97 11.60 25.16
CA SER A 1103 -27.54 12.78 24.51
C SER A 1103 -27.41 14.01 25.42
N GLY A 1104 -27.80 15.19 24.94
CA GLY A 1104 -27.79 16.40 25.77
C GLY A 1104 -28.65 16.30 27.03
N ALA A 1105 -29.71 15.49 27.01
CA ALA A 1105 -30.62 15.32 28.14
C ALA A 1105 -30.02 14.54 29.33
N ASN A 1106 -29.01 13.69 29.07
CA ASN A 1106 -28.41 12.80 30.08
C ASN A 1106 -26.89 12.94 30.21
N ALA A 1107 -26.30 13.90 29.49
CA ALA A 1107 -24.87 14.20 29.53
C ALA A 1107 -24.38 14.53 30.95
N ALA A 1108 -25.14 15.35 31.67
CA ALA A 1108 -24.82 15.75 33.04
C ALA A 1108 -24.81 14.55 34.00
N ASP A 1109 -25.77 13.63 33.88
CA ASP A 1109 -25.83 12.42 34.70
C ASP A 1109 -24.65 11.49 34.44
N CYS A 1110 -24.22 11.36 33.18
CA CYS A 1110 -23.04 10.59 32.80
C CYS A 1110 -21.75 11.18 33.39
N VAL A 1111 -21.59 12.50 33.35
CA VAL A 1111 -20.47 13.21 33.99
C VAL A 1111 -20.52 13.01 35.50
N ASN A 1112 -21.70 13.17 36.12
CA ASN A 1112 -21.92 12.97 37.55
C ASN A 1112 -21.60 11.54 38.03
N ALA A 1113 -21.73 10.54 37.16
CA ALA A 1113 -21.31 9.16 37.41
C ALA A 1113 -19.78 8.95 37.37
N GLY A 1114 -18.98 10.00 37.14
CA GLY A 1114 -17.51 9.98 37.20
C GLY A 1114 -16.82 9.98 35.83
N CYS A 1115 -17.55 10.25 34.75
CA CYS A 1115 -16.96 10.31 33.40
C CYS A 1115 -16.23 11.63 33.14
N ALA A 1116 -15.17 11.56 32.32
CA ALA A 1116 -14.45 12.72 31.81
C ALA A 1116 -15.25 13.50 30.75
N GLY A 1117 -16.24 12.86 30.16
CA GLY A 1117 -17.09 13.40 29.11
C GLY A 1117 -17.96 12.31 28.50
N ILE A 1118 -18.50 12.60 27.31
CA ILE A 1118 -19.47 11.76 26.61
C ILE A 1118 -19.00 11.46 25.19
N ALA A 1119 -19.26 10.24 24.72
CA ALA A 1119 -19.13 9.90 23.30
C ALA A 1119 -20.50 9.79 22.62
N VAL A 1120 -20.66 10.51 21.52
CA VAL A 1120 -21.94 10.67 20.84
C VAL A 1120 -21.81 10.47 19.33
N VAL A 1121 -22.86 9.91 18.73
CA VAL A 1121 -22.98 9.69 17.29
C VAL A 1121 -24.10 10.58 16.74
N SER A 1122 -25.36 10.14 16.89
CA SER A 1122 -26.53 10.80 16.32
C SER A 1122 -26.86 12.15 16.95
N ALA A 1123 -26.44 12.40 18.19
CA ALA A 1123 -26.63 13.68 18.85
C ALA A 1123 -25.84 14.83 18.18
N ILE A 1124 -24.85 14.51 17.33
CA ILE A 1124 -24.14 15.47 16.47
C ILE A 1124 -24.47 15.19 15.00
N PHE A 1125 -24.15 13.99 14.51
CA PHE A 1125 -24.12 13.72 13.08
C PHE A 1125 -25.51 13.50 12.45
N ALA A 1126 -26.54 13.16 13.25
CA ALA A 1126 -27.91 13.08 12.75
C ALA A 1126 -28.65 14.42 12.84
N GLN A 1127 -28.03 15.48 13.37
CA GLN A 1127 -28.63 16.80 13.45
C GLN A 1127 -28.35 17.58 12.17
N THR A 1128 -29.34 18.34 11.69
CA THR A 1128 -29.20 19.25 10.54
C THR A 1128 -28.12 20.31 10.80
N ASP A 1129 -28.09 20.87 12.01
CA ASP A 1129 -27.01 21.73 12.49
C ASP A 1129 -26.07 20.98 13.45
N ALA A 1130 -25.10 20.23 12.90
CA ALA A 1130 -24.12 19.53 13.73
C ALA A 1130 -23.16 20.47 14.47
N GLU A 1131 -22.88 21.66 13.91
CA GLU A 1131 -22.00 22.64 14.56
C GLU A 1131 -22.67 23.19 15.83
N GLY A 1132 -23.94 23.60 15.75
CA GLY A 1132 -24.73 24.04 16.89
C GLY A 1132 -25.03 22.93 17.89
N ALA A 1133 -25.28 21.71 17.41
CA ALA A 1133 -25.49 20.54 18.29
C ALA A 1133 -24.23 20.20 19.10
N ALA A 1134 -23.06 20.14 18.46
CA ALA A 1134 -21.79 19.94 19.15
C ALA A 1134 -21.52 21.05 20.18
N ARG A 1135 -21.79 22.32 19.83
CA ARG A 1135 -21.61 23.45 20.73
C ARG A 1135 -22.50 23.37 21.98
N SER A 1136 -23.75 22.98 21.79
CA SER A 1136 -24.72 22.82 22.88
C SER A 1136 -24.36 21.66 23.80
N LEU A 1137 -23.91 20.55 23.23
CA LEU A 1137 -23.45 19.37 23.99
C LEU A 1137 -22.20 19.67 24.80
N LEU A 1138 -21.22 20.37 24.22
CA LEU A 1138 -20.00 20.75 24.94
C LEU A 1138 -20.34 21.65 26.13
N ALA A 1139 -21.23 22.62 25.95
CA ALA A 1139 -21.66 23.51 27.03
C ALA A 1139 -22.30 22.71 28.19
N ALA A 1140 -23.19 21.77 27.88
CA ALA A 1140 -23.81 20.92 28.90
C ALA A 1140 -22.79 20.06 29.68
N VAL A 1141 -21.75 19.55 29.00
CA VAL A 1141 -20.67 18.80 29.63
C VAL A 1141 -19.79 19.70 30.50
N ASP A 1142 -19.42 20.88 30.00
CA ASP A 1142 -18.58 21.84 30.73
C ASP A 1142 -19.28 22.37 32.00
N ASP A 1143 -20.58 22.64 31.92
CA ASP A 1143 -21.40 23.05 33.07
C ASP A 1143 -21.44 21.94 34.14
N ALA A 1144 -21.63 20.68 33.73
CA ALA A 1144 -21.62 19.53 34.65
C ALA A 1144 -20.24 19.32 35.30
N LEU A 1145 -19.15 19.41 34.53
CA LEU A 1145 -17.78 19.30 35.06
C LEU A 1145 -17.42 20.46 35.99
N ALA A 1146 -17.94 21.67 35.74
CA ALA A 1146 -17.76 22.82 36.61
C ALA A 1146 -18.52 22.66 37.94
N ALA A 1147 -19.72 22.06 37.91
CA ALA A 1147 -20.50 21.75 39.10
C ALA A 1147 -19.81 20.71 40.01
N GLN A 1148 -19.16 19.69 39.43
CA GLN A 1148 -18.38 18.70 40.18
C GLN A 1148 -17.16 19.27 40.91
N LYS A 1149 -16.56 20.38 40.43
CA LYS A 1149 -15.41 21.02 41.10
C LYS A 1149 -15.79 21.88 42.31
N LYS A 1150 -17.09 22.20 42.48
CA LYS A 1150 -17.60 23.02 43.59
C LYS A 1150 -18.07 22.20 44.79
N HIS A 1151 -18.19 20.88 44.63
CA HIS A 1151 -18.48 19.89 45.66
C HIS A 1151 -17.22 19.08 45.97
#